data_AF-A0A226DJW2-F1
#
_entry.id   AF-A0A226DJW2-F1
#
_cell.length_a   1.000
_cell.length_b   1.000
_cell.length_c   1.000
_cell.angle_alpha   90.00
_cell.angle_beta   90.00
_cell.angle_gamma   90.00
#
_symmetry.space_group_name_H-M   'P 1'
#
loop_
_entity.id
_entity.type
_entity.pdbx_description
1 polymer ?
#
loop_
_entity_poly.entity_id
_entity_poly.type
_entity_poly.pdbx_seq_one_letter_code
_entity_poly.pdbx_strand_id
1 'polypeptide(L)'
;MDKEAQDNLVRPEETNDDEGDDGEQYVMYKDRAEWADLTPVPQIEGDEPVVQIEYSAKFKDVYDYFRGAVEAGEKTERVLTLTSDAIMLNAANYTVWQYRRDVLEALGIPSVITKDGLNKEFEKEYEFSRQMIEENQKNYQVWHHRKSLVAWAAEYDDDSEEISLTDVELCTKLARLELVLTEKILETDAKNYHAWQHRQWVLRTFKIFDAELDFVTNLIYEDVRNNSAWNQRFFVLSNIPNLKQECLEMDMAFTWTQIELAMSNESPWNYMKGLMDESALKTIKTTILNTCLNYYKNGSTSVPLMGFITELVLDTVDPKSDELYVQTLEICDILIEKDMIRRHFWDHIKKQDGKVRHYRIARALIFAFLSMLSLFSYYTFSYDATMNIQATDPTDPWHNQIMVTLVKTLHSGWLSKEILGRVWCGCRQNIMERCGSPTPWGLEEELHELPACHKSYHASLLHRFQQVNQHCDLSIREPVTFNSVNKIRFGGQDVLDYVVCYATRGNPVENVPDHWHYVSFGLSDIHGHDAMQDNPLPVTSGSRVSGLGFELTFRLEAKLEAVGDPPAWPVDLLQKLARYIHVTPDCIIVPGDHITWHAPLHGNLDVDCEINHMLVAQDVSIPKLETPTGCVAFHQVVGVTYSEVQLAQRWNATSLMNLFREQDDLGGSALVTDIFRKKAILELHPNLEGSITFGIQKDGSDLNGVGGRALWTQNARFYCHESHWWALRGRVDHNRHFTIKDTTMEDVITFVPNGMSGSFTTDSCPFAACGPWLHIQLDEVARKNISEDVEFLFSSEAVNPEFPKFLAWPEANLALTILDIRD
;
A
#
# COMPACT_ATOMS: atom_id res chain seq x y z
N MET A 1 -55.41 7.23 -26.59
CA MET A 1 -55.25 8.34 -27.52
C MET A 1 -54.48 9.41 -26.77
N ASP A 2 -53.19 9.65 -26.95
CA ASP A 2 -52.12 9.11 -27.81
C ASP A 2 -50.83 9.45 -27.02
N LYS A 3 -49.82 8.59 -26.83
CA LYS A 3 -48.97 7.89 -27.81
C LYS A 3 -48.50 8.81 -28.95
N GLU A 4 -47.83 9.92 -28.62
CA GLU A 4 -46.91 10.65 -29.52
C GLU A 4 -46.27 11.85 -28.78
N ALA A 5 -45.32 11.61 -27.86
CA ALA A 5 -44.51 12.71 -27.27
C ALA A 5 -43.17 12.26 -26.67
N GLN A 6 -42.60 11.14 -27.11
CA GLN A 6 -41.32 10.62 -26.58
C GLN A 6 -40.32 10.18 -27.66
N ASP A 7 -40.50 10.63 -28.91
CA ASP A 7 -39.49 10.56 -29.96
C ASP A 7 -39.21 11.98 -30.43
N ASN A 8 -38.14 12.61 -29.91
CA ASN A 8 -37.37 13.70 -30.53
C ASN A 8 -36.31 14.26 -29.57
N LEU A 9 -35.35 13.42 -29.20
CA LEU A 9 -34.01 13.86 -28.79
C LEU A 9 -33.01 13.07 -29.62
N VAL A 10 -32.95 13.41 -30.91
CA VAL A 10 -31.87 13.02 -31.81
C VAL A 10 -30.60 13.68 -31.28
N ARG A 11 -29.63 12.86 -30.84
CA ARG A 11 -28.27 13.31 -30.55
C ARG A 11 -27.69 13.94 -31.82
N PRO A 12 -26.90 15.03 -31.73
CA PRO A 12 -26.24 15.58 -32.90
C PRO A 12 -25.36 14.48 -33.52
N GLU A 13 -25.45 14.32 -34.85
CA GLU A 13 -24.50 13.53 -35.61
C GLU A 13 -23.09 13.98 -35.23
N GLU A 14 -22.31 13.03 -34.69
CA GLU A 14 -20.90 13.23 -34.38
C GLU A 14 -20.19 13.65 -35.67
N THR A 15 -19.68 14.87 -35.65
CA THR A 15 -18.69 15.33 -36.61
C THR A 15 -17.49 14.41 -36.50
N ASN A 16 -17.14 13.77 -37.61
CA ASN A 16 -15.85 13.11 -37.79
C ASN A 16 -14.74 14.14 -37.54
N ASP A 17 -14.27 14.23 -36.30
CA ASP A 17 -13.04 14.95 -35.95
C ASP A 17 -11.83 14.01 -36.17
N ASP A 18 -11.76 13.44 -37.38
CA ASP A 18 -10.62 12.71 -37.91
C ASP A 18 -9.93 13.63 -38.92
N GLU A 19 -9.47 14.80 -38.45
CA GLU A 19 -8.60 15.69 -39.23
C GLU A 19 -7.25 15.83 -38.53
N GLY A 20 -6.36 14.91 -38.90
CA GLY A 20 -4.94 15.01 -38.64
C GLY A 20 -4.18 13.75 -39.05
N ASP A 21 -4.04 13.50 -40.36
CA ASP A 21 -2.75 13.24 -41.02
C ASP A 21 -2.92 12.99 -42.53
N ASP A 22 -1.89 13.34 -43.31
CA ASP A 22 -1.86 13.51 -44.75
C ASP A 22 -2.09 12.22 -45.59
N GLY A 23 -3.00 12.29 -46.58
CA GLY A 23 -2.75 11.82 -47.95
C GLY A 23 -2.73 10.33 -48.32
N GLU A 24 -2.61 9.37 -47.40
CA GLU A 24 -2.69 7.93 -47.72
C GLU A 24 -3.81 7.22 -46.92
N GLN A 25 -4.78 6.64 -47.64
CA GLN A 25 -5.90 5.91 -47.04
C GLN A 25 -5.38 4.68 -46.29
N TYR A 26 -5.52 4.65 -44.96
CA TYR A 26 -5.10 3.51 -44.12
C TYR A 26 -5.69 2.19 -44.63
N VAL A 27 -4.82 1.22 -44.92
CA VAL A 27 -5.21 -0.13 -45.34
C VAL A 27 -5.16 -1.08 -44.13
N MET A 28 -6.28 -1.75 -43.85
CA MET A 28 -6.40 -2.73 -42.75
C MET A 28 -5.41 -3.89 -42.96
N TYR A 29 -4.82 -4.40 -41.88
CA TYR A 29 -3.89 -5.53 -41.87
C TYR A 29 -4.48 -6.78 -42.51
N LYS A 30 -5.77 -7.06 -42.29
CA LYS A 30 -6.47 -8.16 -42.96
C LYS A 30 -6.48 -8.09 -44.49
N ASP A 31 -6.31 -6.89 -45.06
CA ASP A 31 -6.32 -6.63 -46.50
C ASP A 31 -4.90 -6.51 -47.08
N ARG A 32 -3.86 -6.61 -46.24
CA ARG A 32 -2.44 -6.58 -46.64
C ARG A 32 -1.94 -7.99 -46.99
N ALA A 33 -1.47 -8.18 -48.21
CA ALA A 33 -1.08 -9.51 -48.71
C ALA A 33 0.07 -10.14 -47.89
N GLU A 34 0.95 -9.31 -47.35
CA GLU A 34 2.07 -9.71 -46.51
C GLU A 34 1.67 -10.07 -45.08
N TRP A 35 0.38 -10.07 -44.71
CA TRP A 35 -0.12 -10.52 -43.41
C TRP A 35 -1.06 -11.73 -43.51
N ALA A 36 -1.26 -12.26 -44.72
CA ALA A 36 -2.18 -13.37 -44.98
C ALA A 36 -1.73 -14.71 -44.35
N ASP A 37 -0.47 -14.83 -43.96
CA ASP A 37 0.11 -16.00 -43.29
C ASP A 37 -0.09 -15.99 -41.77
N LEU A 38 -0.47 -14.86 -41.17
CA LEU A 38 -0.68 -14.71 -39.74
C LEU A 38 -2.17 -14.77 -39.39
N THR A 39 -2.52 -15.54 -38.36
CA THR A 39 -3.90 -15.60 -37.86
C THR A 39 -4.11 -14.53 -36.79
N PRO A 40 -5.02 -13.55 -36.98
CA PRO A 40 -5.32 -12.54 -35.98
C PRO A 40 -6.06 -13.15 -34.78
N VAL A 41 -5.78 -12.64 -33.57
CA VAL A 41 -6.32 -13.15 -32.31
C VAL A 41 -7.24 -12.10 -31.68
N PRO A 42 -8.56 -12.34 -31.56
CA PRO A 42 -9.55 -11.33 -31.12
C PRO A 42 -9.56 -11.11 -29.61
N GLN A 43 -10.07 -9.96 -29.15
CA GLN A 43 -10.08 -9.57 -27.73
C GLN A 43 -11.17 -10.36 -27.01
N ILE A 44 -10.79 -11.10 -25.97
CA ILE A 44 -11.73 -11.89 -25.18
C ILE A 44 -12.23 -10.99 -24.04
N GLU A 45 -13.46 -10.49 -24.16
CA GLU A 45 -14.12 -9.64 -23.15
C GLU A 45 -15.04 -10.42 -22.21
N GLY A 46 -15.18 -11.74 -22.41
CA GLY A 46 -16.15 -12.58 -21.71
C GLY A 46 -17.58 -12.39 -22.25
N ASP A 47 -18.52 -13.22 -21.81
CA ASP A 47 -19.91 -13.20 -22.30
C ASP A 47 -20.71 -11.99 -21.75
N GLU A 48 -20.33 -11.48 -20.57
CA GLU A 48 -20.96 -10.32 -19.91
C GLU A 48 -19.90 -9.40 -19.26
N PRO A 49 -19.13 -8.63 -20.03
CA PRO A 49 -18.20 -7.65 -19.48
C PRO A 49 -18.97 -6.57 -18.69
N VAL A 50 -18.50 -6.28 -17.46
CA VAL A 50 -19.05 -5.23 -16.58
C VAL A 50 -19.09 -3.86 -17.28
N VAL A 51 -18.16 -3.61 -18.21
CA VAL A 51 -18.11 -2.45 -19.11
C VAL A 51 -17.64 -2.92 -20.48
N GLN A 52 -18.45 -2.69 -21.53
CA GLN A 52 -18.03 -2.88 -22.92
C GLN A 52 -17.29 -1.64 -23.42
N ILE A 53 -16.07 -1.83 -23.91
CA ILE A 53 -15.28 -0.76 -24.52
C ILE A 53 -15.52 -0.80 -26.03
N GLU A 54 -16.09 0.26 -26.59
CA GLU A 54 -16.29 0.36 -28.03
C GLU A 54 -14.96 0.66 -28.74
N TYR A 55 -14.28 -0.39 -29.19
CA TYR A 55 -13.06 -0.24 -30.00
C TYR A 55 -13.39 0.05 -31.47
N SER A 56 -12.68 1.01 -32.06
CA SER A 56 -12.76 1.30 -33.50
C SER A 56 -12.32 0.10 -34.34
N ALA A 57 -12.78 0.04 -35.60
CA ALA A 57 -12.41 -1.04 -36.51
C ALA A 57 -10.88 -1.12 -36.73
N LYS A 58 -10.21 0.04 -36.84
CA LYS A 58 -8.75 0.14 -36.94
C LYS A 58 -8.07 -0.40 -35.68
N PHE A 59 -8.59 -0.06 -34.50
CA PHE A 59 -8.03 -0.55 -33.24
C PHE A 59 -8.10 -2.08 -33.15
N LYS A 60 -9.27 -2.66 -33.44
CA LYS A 60 -9.47 -4.12 -33.44
C LYS A 60 -8.52 -4.81 -34.40
N ASP A 61 -8.47 -4.33 -35.65
CA ASP A 61 -7.61 -4.91 -36.68
C ASP A 61 -6.13 -4.90 -36.28
N VAL A 62 -5.59 -3.77 -35.81
CA VAL A 62 -4.20 -3.68 -35.36
C VAL A 62 -3.92 -4.59 -34.15
N TYR A 63 -4.76 -4.55 -33.11
CA TYR A 63 -4.52 -5.30 -31.88
C TYR A 63 -4.76 -6.80 -32.01
N ASP A 64 -5.61 -7.23 -32.95
CA ASP A 64 -5.80 -8.65 -33.24
C ASP A 64 -4.59 -9.22 -33.97
N TYR A 65 -4.03 -8.49 -34.94
CA TYR A 65 -2.78 -8.86 -35.61
C TYR A 65 -1.58 -8.79 -34.66
N PHE A 66 -1.53 -7.80 -33.76
CA PHE A 66 -0.47 -7.70 -32.76
C PHE A 66 -0.44 -8.94 -31.86
N ARG A 67 -1.61 -9.38 -31.38
CA ARG A 67 -1.69 -10.59 -30.53
C ARG A 67 -1.40 -11.86 -31.32
N GLY A 68 -1.82 -11.94 -32.58
CA GLY A 68 -1.40 -13.02 -33.47
C GLY A 68 0.11 -13.09 -33.63
N ALA A 69 0.79 -11.94 -33.78
CA ALA A 69 2.25 -11.88 -33.93
C ALA A 69 2.97 -12.30 -32.64
N VAL A 70 2.45 -11.88 -31.49
CA VAL A 70 2.96 -12.29 -30.16
C VAL A 70 2.78 -13.80 -29.95
N GLU A 71 1.62 -14.36 -30.28
CA GLU A 71 1.35 -15.80 -30.15
C GLU A 71 2.23 -16.63 -31.09
N ALA A 72 2.47 -16.14 -32.31
CA ALA A 72 3.40 -16.76 -33.25
C ALA A 72 4.88 -16.59 -32.86
N GLY A 73 5.19 -15.74 -31.88
CA GLY A 73 6.56 -15.38 -31.50
C GLY A 73 7.34 -14.67 -32.62
N GLU A 74 6.63 -14.01 -33.54
CA GLU A 74 7.26 -13.38 -34.71
C GLU A 74 7.98 -12.08 -34.32
N LYS A 75 9.27 -11.99 -34.70
CA LYS A 75 10.13 -10.82 -34.44
C LYS A 75 10.81 -10.35 -35.74
N THR A 76 10.05 -9.68 -36.60
CA THR A 76 10.47 -9.25 -37.95
C THR A 76 10.26 -7.74 -38.14
N GLU A 77 10.78 -7.20 -39.25
CA GLU A 77 10.60 -5.78 -39.61
C GLU A 77 9.11 -5.41 -39.79
N ARG A 78 8.28 -6.31 -40.35
CA ARG A 78 6.82 -6.06 -40.46
C ARG A 78 6.15 -5.96 -39.07
N VAL A 79 6.60 -6.76 -38.10
CA VAL A 79 6.12 -6.69 -36.72
C VAL A 79 6.57 -5.40 -36.05
N LEU A 80 7.78 -4.90 -36.35
CA LEU A 80 8.22 -3.59 -35.86
C LEU A 80 7.27 -2.48 -36.34
N THR A 81 6.87 -2.48 -37.61
CA THR A 81 5.85 -1.56 -38.13
C THR A 81 4.51 -1.72 -37.42
N LEU A 82 4.05 -2.97 -37.20
CA LEU A 82 2.82 -3.24 -36.47
C LEU A 82 2.83 -2.72 -35.04
N THR A 83 3.96 -2.82 -34.33
CA THR A 83 4.07 -2.22 -33.00
C THR A 83 4.01 -0.70 -33.03
N SER A 84 4.50 -0.05 -34.10
CA SER A 84 4.32 1.41 -34.28
C SER A 84 2.84 1.77 -34.40
N ASP A 85 2.09 1.07 -35.25
CA ASP A 85 0.64 1.27 -35.43
C ASP A 85 -0.12 1.05 -34.12
N ALA A 86 0.23 0.01 -33.35
CA ALA A 86 -0.38 -0.28 -32.06
C ALA A 86 -0.07 0.78 -30.99
N ILE A 87 1.15 1.34 -30.99
CA ILE A 87 1.59 2.42 -30.09
C ILE A 87 0.88 3.74 -30.44
N MET A 88 0.73 4.07 -31.72
CA MET A 88 0.00 5.28 -32.14
C MET A 88 -1.47 5.23 -31.70
N LEU A 89 -2.06 4.03 -31.66
CA LEU A 89 -3.43 3.83 -31.15
C LEU A 89 -3.53 3.83 -29.62
N ASN A 90 -2.52 3.33 -28.92
CA ASN A 90 -2.48 3.32 -27.45
C ASN A 90 -1.03 3.27 -26.93
N ALA A 91 -0.44 4.45 -26.74
CA ALA A 91 0.92 4.58 -26.28
C ALA A 91 1.13 4.08 -24.84
N ALA A 92 0.08 3.85 -24.05
CA ALA A 92 0.18 3.36 -22.67
C ALA A 92 0.28 1.83 -22.56
N ASN A 93 0.16 1.11 -23.69
CA ASN A 93 0.18 -0.35 -23.68
C ASN A 93 1.60 -0.90 -23.40
N TYR A 94 1.82 -1.38 -22.18
CA TYR A 94 3.10 -1.94 -21.72
C TYR A 94 3.58 -3.12 -22.59
N THR A 95 2.66 -4.02 -22.96
CA THR A 95 3.00 -5.24 -23.71
C THR A 95 3.54 -4.90 -25.10
N VAL A 96 2.95 -3.91 -25.78
CA VAL A 96 3.43 -3.47 -27.09
C VAL A 96 4.84 -2.90 -26.99
N TRP A 97 5.14 -2.07 -25.98
CA TRP A 97 6.48 -1.53 -25.78
C TRP A 97 7.52 -2.58 -25.43
N GLN A 98 7.17 -3.54 -24.57
CA GLN A 98 8.08 -4.65 -24.26
C GLN A 98 8.35 -5.49 -25.51
N TYR A 99 7.29 -5.88 -26.24
CA TYR A 99 7.46 -6.70 -27.43
C TYR A 99 8.20 -5.95 -28.54
N ARG A 100 8.02 -4.63 -28.68
CA ARG A 100 8.81 -3.80 -29.58
C ARG A 100 10.30 -3.88 -29.26
N ARG A 101 10.71 -3.82 -27.99
CA ARG A 101 12.12 -3.98 -27.59
C ARG A 101 12.66 -5.36 -27.97
N ASP A 102 11.91 -6.42 -27.70
CA ASP A 102 12.29 -7.77 -28.11
C ASP A 102 12.46 -7.90 -29.63
N VAL A 103 11.62 -7.22 -30.42
CA VAL A 103 11.71 -7.18 -31.89
C VAL A 103 12.96 -6.43 -32.32
N LEU A 104 13.24 -5.26 -31.72
CA LEU A 104 14.45 -4.48 -32.01
C LEU A 104 15.72 -5.30 -31.73
N GLU A 105 15.79 -5.99 -30.59
CA GLU A 105 16.89 -6.89 -30.24
C GLU A 105 17.05 -8.03 -31.24
N ALA A 106 15.96 -8.69 -31.63
CA ALA A 106 15.99 -9.78 -32.61
C ALA A 106 16.45 -9.32 -34.01
N LEU A 107 16.17 -8.07 -34.37
CA LEU A 107 16.64 -7.45 -35.61
C LEU A 107 18.09 -6.95 -35.52
N GLY A 108 18.73 -7.02 -34.35
CA GLY A 108 20.08 -6.50 -34.12
C GLY A 108 20.18 -4.98 -34.25
N ILE A 109 19.08 -4.27 -33.96
CA ILE A 109 19.01 -2.80 -34.03
C ILE A 109 19.71 -2.10 -32.85
N PRO A 110 19.72 -2.63 -31.60
CA PRO A 110 20.50 -2.02 -30.52
C PRO A 110 21.93 -1.76 -30.98
N SER A 111 22.34 -0.48 -30.98
CA SER A 111 23.64 -0.07 -31.49
C SER A 111 24.30 0.90 -30.54
N VAL A 112 25.58 0.65 -30.26
CA VAL A 112 26.44 1.58 -29.54
C VAL A 112 26.64 2.84 -30.38
N ILE A 113 26.68 4.01 -29.74
CA ILE A 113 27.07 5.23 -30.43
C ILE A 113 28.55 5.15 -30.85
N THR A 114 28.83 5.41 -32.12
CA THR A 114 30.20 5.41 -32.66
C THR A 114 30.62 6.82 -33.10
N LYS A 115 31.89 6.99 -33.48
CA LYS A 115 32.38 8.24 -34.07
C LYS A 115 31.65 8.62 -35.35
N ASP A 116 31.16 7.63 -36.08
CA ASP A 116 30.39 7.82 -37.31
C ASP A 116 28.88 8.06 -37.04
N GLY A 117 28.45 8.02 -35.78
CA GLY A 117 27.06 8.19 -35.36
C GLY A 117 26.41 6.91 -34.82
N LEU A 118 25.10 6.97 -34.65
CA LEU A 118 24.28 5.81 -34.35
C LEU A 118 23.97 5.05 -35.64
N ASN A 119 23.63 3.77 -35.55
CA ASN A 119 23.14 3.04 -36.72
C ASN A 119 21.87 3.73 -37.26
N LYS A 120 21.70 3.83 -38.58
CA LYS A 120 20.52 4.48 -39.20
C LYS A 120 19.18 3.91 -38.73
N GLU A 121 19.10 2.60 -38.52
CA GLU A 121 17.88 1.97 -38.01
C GLU A 121 17.64 2.29 -36.53
N PHE A 122 18.71 2.39 -35.74
CA PHE A 122 18.61 2.87 -34.36
C PHE A 122 18.22 4.35 -34.31
N GLU A 123 18.74 5.20 -35.20
CA GLU A 123 18.36 6.62 -35.29
C GLU A 123 16.88 6.79 -35.60
N LYS A 124 16.29 5.94 -36.47
CA LYS A 124 14.85 5.94 -36.72
C LYS A 124 14.05 5.63 -35.45
N GLU A 125 14.47 4.62 -34.69
CA GLU A 125 13.79 4.25 -33.45
C GLU A 125 13.93 5.32 -32.36
N TYR A 126 15.13 5.89 -32.27
CA TYR A 126 15.42 6.99 -31.36
C TYR A 126 14.57 8.22 -31.70
N GLU A 127 14.40 8.52 -32.98
CA GLU A 127 13.52 9.60 -33.45
C GLU A 127 12.03 9.29 -33.21
N PHE A 128 11.59 8.06 -33.45
CA PHE A 128 10.24 7.61 -33.12
C PHE A 128 9.93 7.80 -31.62
N SER A 129 10.85 7.39 -30.73
CA SER A 129 10.67 7.60 -29.29
C SER A 129 10.57 9.08 -28.89
N ARG A 130 11.29 9.98 -29.59
CA ARG A 130 11.20 11.43 -29.38
C ARG A 130 9.81 11.95 -29.74
N GLN A 131 9.29 11.56 -30.91
CA GLN A 131 7.95 11.97 -31.36
C GLN A 131 6.89 11.50 -30.37
N MET A 132 6.96 10.23 -29.94
CA MET A 132 6.03 9.69 -28.96
C MET A 132 6.11 10.42 -27.61
N ILE A 133 7.29 10.86 -27.15
CA ILE A 133 7.43 11.65 -25.92
C ILE A 133 6.78 13.02 -26.07
N GLU A 134 6.97 13.69 -27.21
CA GLU A 134 6.41 15.02 -27.45
C GLU A 134 4.88 15.00 -27.46
N GLU A 135 4.28 13.94 -28.00
CA GLU A 135 2.84 13.73 -28.00
C GLU A 135 2.30 13.19 -26.67
N ASN A 136 3.08 12.36 -25.97
CA ASN A 136 2.64 11.60 -24.79
C ASN A 136 3.53 11.82 -23.55
N GLN A 137 3.89 13.07 -23.28
CA GLN A 137 4.90 13.45 -22.27
C GLN A 137 4.64 12.98 -20.82
N LYS A 138 3.42 12.54 -20.48
CA LYS A 138 3.03 12.02 -19.15
C LYS A 138 2.88 10.50 -19.10
N ASN A 139 3.41 9.79 -20.12
CA ASN A 139 3.31 8.36 -20.24
C ASN A 139 4.61 7.66 -19.84
N TYR A 140 4.56 6.87 -18.77
CA TYR A 140 5.72 6.12 -18.26
C TYR A 140 6.37 5.22 -19.32
N GLN A 141 5.59 4.57 -20.18
CA GLN A 141 6.11 3.55 -21.10
C GLN A 141 7.02 4.15 -22.16
N VAL A 142 6.68 5.35 -22.64
CA VAL A 142 7.49 6.02 -23.66
C VAL A 142 8.83 6.48 -23.08
N TRP A 143 8.83 7.02 -21.87
CA TRP A 143 10.07 7.40 -21.16
C TRP A 143 10.92 6.19 -20.79
N HIS A 144 10.31 5.08 -20.40
CA HIS A 144 11.01 3.84 -20.13
C HIS A 144 11.69 3.30 -21.40
N HIS A 145 10.97 3.27 -22.53
CA HIS A 145 11.54 2.88 -23.81
C HIS A 145 12.71 3.78 -24.22
N ARG A 146 12.56 5.10 -24.09
CA ARG A 146 13.64 6.07 -24.34
C ARG A 146 14.87 5.79 -23.49
N LYS A 147 14.69 5.52 -22.19
CA LYS A 147 15.77 5.15 -21.27
C LYS A 147 16.48 3.88 -21.73
N SER A 148 15.75 2.84 -22.15
CA SER A 148 16.34 1.59 -22.69
C SER A 148 17.18 1.84 -23.93
N LEU A 149 16.71 2.67 -24.87
CA LEU A 149 17.50 3.04 -26.05
C LEU A 149 18.81 3.73 -25.65
N VAL A 150 18.75 4.72 -24.76
CA VAL A 150 19.95 5.43 -24.29
C VAL A 150 20.90 4.48 -23.55
N ALA A 151 20.37 3.56 -22.75
CA ALA A 151 21.15 2.53 -22.07
C ALA A 151 21.88 1.61 -23.06
N TRP A 152 21.20 1.13 -24.11
CA TRP A 152 21.82 0.35 -25.17
C TRP A 152 22.90 1.12 -25.93
N ALA A 153 22.64 2.39 -26.26
CA ALA A 153 23.59 3.23 -26.97
C ALA A 153 24.86 3.54 -26.14
N ALA A 154 24.72 3.58 -24.81
CA ALA A 154 25.80 3.87 -23.88
C ALA A 154 26.52 2.62 -23.33
N GLU A 155 26.11 1.42 -23.75
CA GLU A 155 26.55 0.15 -23.13
C GLU A 155 26.43 0.20 -21.60
N TYR A 156 25.27 0.67 -21.13
CA TYR A 156 24.95 0.75 -19.71
C TYR A 156 24.67 -0.63 -19.16
N ASP A 157 25.32 -0.95 -18.04
CA ASP A 157 25.13 -2.20 -17.31
C ASP A 157 24.30 -1.93 -16.04
N ASP A 158 23.13 -2.57 -15.97
CA ASP A 158 22.20 -2.43 -14.86
C ASP A 158 22.77 -3.00 -13.55
N ASP A 159 23.68 -3.99 -13.59
CA ASP A 159 24.26 -4.63 -12.40
C ASP A 159 25.33 -3.75 -11.74
N SER A 160 26.15 -3.06 -12.55
CA SER A 160 27.21 -2.18 -12.08
C SER A 160 26.78 -0.72 -11.94
N GLU A 161 25.64 -0.34 -12.51
CA GLU A 161 25.19 1.05 -12.71
C GLU A 161 26.23 1.93 -13.45
N GLU A 162 27.06 1.32 -14.32
CA GLU A 162 28.11 2.00 -15.07
C GLU A 162 27.89 1.92 -16.59
N ILE A 163 28.40 2.93 -17.31
CA ILE A 163 28.48 2.89 -18.78
C ILE A 163 29.83 2.30 -19.18
N SER A 164 29.82 1.32 -20.09
CA SER A 164 31.05 0.78 -20.67
C SER A 164 31.63 1.67 -21.77
N LEU A 165 30.84 2.63 -22.28
CA LEU A 165 31.30 3.60 -23.27
C LEU A 165 32.38 4.53 -22.69
N THR A 166 33.61 4.37 -23.17
CA THR A 166 34.79 5.12 -22.69
C THR A 166 35.10 6.39 -23.49
N ASP A 167 34.48 6.57 -24.66
CA ASP A 167 34.68 7.77 -25.49
C ASP A 167 33.90 8.97 -24.92
N VAL A 168 34.63 9.84 -24.23
CA VAL A 168 34.10 11.04 -23.56
C VAL A 168 33.31 11.95 -24.52
N GLU A 169 33.73 12.08 -25.78
CA GLU A 169 33.06 12.94 -26.74
C GLU A 169 31.67 12.37 -27.10
N LEU A 170 31.59 11.05 -27.29
CA LEU A 170 30.34 10.36 -27.61
C LEU A 170 29.39 10.32 -26.41
N CYS A 171 29.90 10.05 -25.21
CA CYS A 171 29.12 10.14 -23.97
C CYS A 171 28.52 11.54 -23.80
N THR A 172 29.34 12.58 -23.99
CA THR A 172 28.90 13.97 -23.89
C THR A 172 27.84 14.30 -24.95
N LYS A 173 28.01 13.80 -26.18
CA LYS A 173 27.04 13.99 -27.26
C LYS A 173 25.68 13.36 -26.93
N LEU A 174 25.67 12.10 -26.52
CA LEU A 174 24.44 11.37 -26.18
C LEU A 174 23.72 12.03 -25.01
N ALA A 175 24.45 12.35 -23.95
CA ALA A 175 23.88 13.01 -22.78
C ALA A 175 23.28 14.38 -23.13
N ARG A 176 23.95 15.19 -23.96
CA ARG A 176 23.42 16.49 -24.42
C ARG A 176 22.11 16.36 -25.21
N LEU A 177 21.96 15.33 -26.05
CA LEU A 177 20.71 15.10 -26.78
C LEU A 177 19.53 14.87 -25.81
N GLU A 178 19.74 14.09 -24.76
CA GLU A 178 18.72 13.86 -23.73
C GLU A 178 18.44 15.12 -22.88
N LEU A 179 19.46 15.91 -22.58
CA LEU A 179 19.28 17.17 -21.85
C LEU A 179 18.47 18.19 -22.69
N VAL A 180 18.70 18.27 -23.99
CA VAL A 180 17.91 19.12 -24.90
C VAL A 180 16.46 18.64 -25.01
N LEU A 181 16.25 17.32 -25.08
CA LEU A 181 14.90 16.75 -25.09
C LEU A 181 14.14 17.10 -23.80
N THR A 182 14.75 16.88 -22.65
CA THR A 182 14.11 17.18 -21.36
C THR A 182 13.88 18.68 -21.18
N GLU A 183 14.80 19.53 -21.64
CA GLU A 183 14.64 20.99 -21.64
C GLU A 183 13.40 21.42 -22.44
N LYS A 184 13.24 20.95 -23.68
CA LYS A 184 12.05 21.24 -24.51
C LYS A 184 10.73 20.85 -23.83
N ILE A 185 10.70 19.71 -23.15
CA ILE A 185 9.52 19.26 -22.40
C ILE A 185 9.26 20.16 -21.19
N LEU A 186 10.32 20.56 -20.48
CA LEU A 186 10.24 21.41 -19.29
C LEU A 186 9.88 22.87 -19.62
N GLU A 187 10.23 23.37 -20.80
CA GLU A 187 9.74 24.66 -21.32
C GLU A 187 8.20 24.68 -21.44
N THR A 188 7.60 23.52 -21.75
CA THR A 188 6.15 23.38 -21.89
C THR A 188 5.47 23.05 -20.56
N ASP A 189 6.04 22.15 -19.76
CA ASP A 189 5.57 21.76 -18.43
C ASP A 189 6.74 21.68 -17.44
N ALA A 190 7.03 22.80 -16.77
CA ALA A 190 8.13 22.92 -15.81
C ALA A 190 8.03 21.95 -14.62
N LYS A 191 6.88 21.30 -14.41
CA LYS A 191 6.64 20.32 -13.33
C LYS A 191 6.56 18.88 -13.86
N ASN A 192 6.92 18.63 -15.12
CA ASN A 192 6.89 17.29 -15.69
C ASN A 192 7.87 16.35 -14.95
N TYR A 193 7.31 15.45 -14.13
CA TYR A 193 8.08 14.53 -13.30
C TYR A 193 8.92 13.54 -14.11
N HIS A 194 8.42 13.08 -15.25
CA HIS A 194 9.14 12.13 -16.11
C HIS A 194 10.38 12.78 -16.74
N ALA A 195 10.25 14.01 -17.21
CA ALA A 195 11.37 14.77 -17.75
C ALA A 195 12.45 15.01 -16.68
N TRP A 196 12.06 15.40 -15.46
CA TRP A 196 12.99 15.57 -14.34
C TRP A 196 13.68 14.26 -13.93
N GLN A 197 12.94 13.16 -13.80
CA GLN A 197 13.51 11.85 -13.49
C GLN A 197 14.50 11.39 -14.56
N HIS A 198 14.14 11.52 -15.84
CA HIS A 198 15.02 11.16 -16.95
C HIS A 198 16.27 12.02 -16.96
N ARG A 199 16.14 13.33 -16.76
CA ARG A 199 17.25 14.27 -16.66
C ARG A 199 18.20 13.91 -15.52
N GLN A 200 17.67 13.62 -14.31
CA GLN A 200 18.49 13.18 -13.17
C GLN A 200 19.22 11.87 -13.45
N TRP A 201 18.56 10.91 -14.10
CA TRP A 201 19.20 9.67 -14.53
C TRP A 201 20.35 9.96 -15.51
N VAL A 202 20.14 10.76 -16.56
CA VAL A 202 21.19 11.16 -17.52
C VAL A 202 22.38 11.79 -16.81
N LEU A 203 22.15 12.78 -15.94
CA LEU A 203 23.23 13.47 -15.22
C LEU A 203 24.05 12.50 -14.35
N ARG A 204 23.38 11.57 -13.65
CA ARG A 204 24.03 10.54 -12.83
C ARG A 204 24.79 9.51 -13.66
N THR A 205 24.23 9.07 -14.78
CA THR A 205 24.79 8.01 -15.63
C THR A 205 26.04 8.53 -16.35
N PHE A 206 25.95 9.72 -16.94
CA PHE A 206 27.04 10.31 -17.73
C PHE A 206 27.98 11.21 -16.91
N LYS A 207 27.67 11.44 -15.62
CA LYS A 207 28.46 12.27 -14.69
C LYS A 207 28.71 13.72 -15.18
N ILE A 208 27.74 14.29 -15.91
CA ILE A 208 27.87 15.63 -16.51
C ILE A 208 27.04 16.68 -15.75
N PHE A 209 27.63 17.36 -14.77
CA PHE A 209 26.91 18.32 -13.92
C PHE A 209 27.20 19.79 -14.22
N ASP A 210 28.30 20.10 -14.93
CA ASP A 210 28.88 21.44 -15.02
C ASP A 210 27.89 22.52 -15.51
N ALA A 211 27.07 22.20 -16.51
CA ALA A 211 26.11 23.13 -17.11
C ALA A 211 24.72 23.09 -16.44
N GLU A 212 24.46 22.11 -15.56
CA GLU A 212 23.13 21.93 -14.98
C GLU A 212 22.80 23.02 -13.96
N LEU A 213 23.80 23.51 -13.23
CA LEU A 213 23.60 24.64 -12.30
C LEU A 213 23.16 25.89 -13.05
N ASP A 214 23.75 26.20 -14.20
CA ASP A 214 23.36 27.36 -15.01
C ASP A 214 21.91 27.21 -15.52
N PHE A 215 21.56 26.01 -15.99
CA PHE A 215 20.21 25.69 -16.45
C PHE A 215 19.16 25.96 -15.35
N VAL A 216 19.32 25.36 -14.15
CA VAL A 216 18.36 25.56 -13.06
C VAL A 216 18.43 26.97 -12.47
N THR A 217 19.57 27.66 -12.58
CA THR A 217 19.69 29.08 -12.19
C THR A 217 18.78 29.94 -13.07
N ASN A 218 18.79 29.71 -14.39
CA ASN A 218 17.93 30.44 -15.33
C ASN A 218 16.45 30.18 -15.03
N LEU A 219 16.06 28.92 -14.79
CA LEU A 219 14.68 28.58 -14.40
C LEU A 219 14.23 29.26 -13.11
N ILE A 220 15.13 29.42 -12.12
CA ILE A 220 14.85 30.14 -10.87
C ILE A 220 14.76 31.66 -11.11
N TYR A 221 15.57 32.23 -12.01
CA TYR A 221 15.44 33.64 -12.37
C TYR A 221 14.13 33.94 -13.11
N GLU A 222 13.66 33.02 -13.94
CA GLU A 222 12.36 33.12 -14.62
C GLU A 222 11.19 32.96 -13.64
N ASP A 223 11.24 31.95 -12.77
CA ASP A 223 10.28 31.75 -11.69
C ASP A 223 10.97 31.31 -10.40
N VAL A 224 11.12 32.27 -9.48
CA VAL A 224 11.69 32.03 -8.15
C VAL A 224 10.91 30.98 -7.36
N ARG A 225 9.61 30.75 -7.67
CA ARG A 225 8.74 29.76 -7.03
C ARG A 225 8.76 28.38 -7.69
N ASN A 226 9.62 28.16 -8.69
CA ASN A 226 9.77 26.86 -9.33
C ASN A 226 10.43 25.84 -8.37
N ASN A 227 9.61 25.10 -7.63
CA ASN A 227 10.05 24.11 -6.65
C ASN A 227 10.85 22.96 -7.27
N SER A 228 10.55 22.57 -8.50
CA SER A 228 11.30 21.54 -9.24
C SER A 228 12.72 22.00 -9.54
N ALA A 229 12.91 23.26 -9.95
CA ALA A 229 14.24 23.82 -10.20
C ALA A 229 15.08 23.90 -8.90
N TRP A 230 14.47 24.27 -7.76
CA TRP A 230 15.13 24.22 -6.46
C TRP A 230 15.53 22.80 -6.04
N ASN A 231 14.64 21.83 -6.27
CA ASN A 231 14.95 20.43 -5.99
C ASN A 231 16.08 19.90 -6.88
N GLN A 232 16.05 20.22 -8.18
CA GLN A 232 17.09 19.84 -9.13
C GLN A 232 18.43 20.48 -8.78
N ARG A 233 18.45 21.76 -8.39
CA ARG A 233 19.67 22.42 -7.91
C ARG A 233 20.29 21.67 -6.73
N PHE A 234 19.44 21.22 -5.79
CA PHE A 234 19.91 20.47 -4.61
C PHE A 234 20.48 19.11 -5.01
N PHE A 235 19.81 18.42 -5.94
CA PHE A 235 20.30 17.18 -6.53
C PHE A 235 21.68 17.37 -7.16
N VAL A 236 21.88 18.42 -7.96
CA VAL A 236 23.18 18.68 -8.62
C VAL A 236 24.29 18.86 -7.60
N LEU A 237 24.13 19.76 -6.62
CA LEU A 237 25.16 19.99 -5.61
C LEU A 237 25.45 18.74 -4.77
N SER A 238 24.43 17.93 -4.48
CA SER A 238 24.59 16.68 -3.72
C SER A 238 25.35 15.59 -4.49
N ASN A 239 25.51 15.74 -5.81
CA ASN A 239 26.20 14.78 -6.67
C ASN A 239 27.55 15.30 -7.22
N ILE A 240 27.97 16.53 -6.89
CA ILE A 240 29.30 17.05 -7.24
C ILE A 240 30.32 16.54 -6.22
N PRO A 241 31.31 15.71 -6.62
CA PRO A 241 32.34 15.23 -5.71
C PRO A 241 33.24 16.38 -5.24
N ASN A 242 33.61 16.39 -3.95
CA ASN A 242 34.51 17.38 -3.36
C ASN A 242 34.07 18.84 -3.56
N LEU A 243 32.77 19.12 -3.43
CA LEU A 243 32.23 20.47 -3.51
C LEU A 243 32.97 21.41 -2.55
N LYS A 244 33.56 22.48 -3.09
CA LYS A 244 34.35 23.43 -2.30
C LYS A 244 33.47 24.28 -1.41
N GLN A 245 33.99 24.65 -0.25
CA GLN A 245 33.29 25.50 0.72
C GLN A 245 32.88 26.84 0.10
N GLU A 246 33.74 27.42 -0.75
CA GLU A 246 33.44 28.69 -1.44
C GLU A 246 32.26 28.55 -2.40
N CYS A 247 32.09 27.39 -3.04
CA CYS A 247 30.95 27.13 -3.92
C CYS A 247 29.64 27.09 -3.12
N LEU A 248 29.63 26.44 -1.95
CA LEU A 248 28.49 26.44 -1.05
C LEU A 248 28.15 27.85 -0.55
N GLU A 249 29.17 28.64 -0.19
CA GLU A 249 28.98 30.03 0.25
C GLU A 249 28.36 30.91 -0.84
N MET A 250 28.86 30.78 -2.07
CA MET A 250 28.30 31.47 -3.23
C MET A 250 26.85 31.04 -3.48
N ASP A 251 26.55 29.75 -3.36
CA ASP A 251 25.20 29.22 -3.59
C ASP A 251 24.20 29.62 -2.50
N MET A 252 24.65 29.67 -1.24
CA MET A 252 23.88 30.24 -0.13
C MET A 252 23.63 31.73 -0.33
N ALA A 253 24.63 32.49 -0.77
CA ALA A 253 24.46 33.91 -1.08
C ALA A 253 23.43 34.11 -2.21
N PHE A 254 23.52 33.31 -3.28
CA PHE A 254 22.51 33.28 -4.34
C PHE A 254 21.12 32.97 -3.77
N THR A 255 20.99 31.89 -2.99
CA THR A 255 19.72 31.48 -2.38
C THR A 255 19.13 32.61 -1.53
N TRP A 256 19.96 33.31 -0.77
CA TRP A 256 19.53 34.47 0.02
C TRP A 256 18.95 35.58 -0.84
N THR A 257 19.60 35.93 -1.96
CA THR A 257 19.04 36.94 -2.89
C THR A 257 17.66 36.53 -3.41
N GLN A 258 17.44 35.23 -3.64
CA GLN A 258 16.14 34.72 -4.10
C GLN A 258 15.08 34.73 -3.00
N ILE A 259 15.46 34.45 -1.74
CA ILE A 259 14.59 34.59 -0.56
C ILE A 259 14.11 36.04 -0.42
N GLU A 260 14.98 37.02 -0.64
CA GLU A 260 14.61 38.44 -0.54
C GLU A 260 13.57 38.86 -1.59
N LEU A 261 13.60 38.25 -2.78
CA LEU A 261 12.59 38.47 -3.81
C LEU A 261 11.23 37.87 -3.45
N ALA A 262 11.21 36.74 -2.74
CA ALA A 262 9.99 36.02 -2.38
C ALA A 262 10.06 35.37 -0.99
N MET A 263 10.03 36.20 0.07
CA MET A 263 10.15 35.78 1.47
C MET A 263 9.13 34.69 1.90
N SER A 264 7.98 34.62 1.23
CA SER A 264 6.91 33.64 1.48
C SER A 264 7.05 32.33 0.71
N ASN A 265 8.02 32.24 -0.21
CA ASN A 265 8.28 31.03 -0.97
C ASN A 265 9.09 30.04 -0.13
N GLU A 266 8.52 28.87 0.16
CA GLU A 266 9.14 27.87 1.03
C GLU A 266 10.33 27.13 0.41
N SER A 267 10.37 26.97 -0.91
CA SER A 267 11.40 26.21 -1.62
C SER A 267 12.85 26.65 -1.33
N PRO A 268 13.21 27.95 -1.44
CA PRO A 268 14.56 28.41 -1.15
C PRO A 268 14.93 28.29 0.35
N TRP A 269 13.97 28.33 1.27
CA TRP A 269 14.24 28.08 2.70
C TRP A 269 14.59 26.62 2.97
N ASN A 270 13.83 25.70 2.38
CA ASN A 270 14.12 24.26 2.46
C ASN A 270 15.46 23.92 1.80
N TYR A 271 15.76 24.57 0.67
CA TYR A 271 17.04 24.45 -0.02
C TYR A 271 18.20 24.94 0.87
N MET A 272 18.08 26.15 1.43
CA MET A 272 19.06 26.72 2.37
C MET A 272 19.32 25.79 3.56
N LYS A 273 18.25 25.20 4.12
CA LYS A 273 18.36 24.21 5.19
C LYS A 273 19.16 22.97 4.78
N GLY A 274 18.91 22.45 3.57
CA GLY A 274 19.62 21.29 3.03
C GLY A 274 21.13 21.52 2.90
N LEU A 275 21.53 22.71 2.46
CA LEU A 275 22.95 23.09 2.34
C LEU A 275 23.68 23.23 3.69
N MET A 276 22.94 23.36 4.79
CA MET A 276 23.50 23.62 6.13
C MET A 276 23.83 22.35 6.94
N ASP A 277 23.61 21.13 6.46
CA ASP A 277 23.71 19.90 7.29
C ASP A 277 25.17 19.47 7.61
N GLU A 278 26.20 20.08 7.02
CA GLU A 278 27.60 19.80 7.34
C GLU A 278 28.10 20.56 8.59
N SER A 279 28.79 19.86 9.49
CA SER A 279 29.36 20.39 10.74
C SER A 279 30.40 21.49 10.54
N ALA A 280 30.83 21.78 9.30
CA ALA A 280 31.83 22.78 8.95
C ALA A 280 31.30 24.24 8.99
N LEU A 281 29.99 24.46 8.97
CA LEU A 281 29.40 25.78 8.71
C LEU A 281 28.90 26.56 9.93
N LYS A 282 29.50 26.34 11.11
CA LYS A 282 29.03 26.94 12.36
C LYS A 282 28.95 28.48 12.31
N THR A 283 29.96 29.14 11.73
CA THR A 283 29.99 30.61 11.61
C THR A 283 28.90 31.12 10.66
N ILE A 284 28.68 30.43 9.54
CA ILE A 284 27.68 30.81 8.53
C ILE A 284 26.26 30.65 9.08
N LYS A 285 26.01 29.57 9.83
CA LYS A 285 24.74 29.35 10.55
C LYS A 285 24.40 30.52 11.46
N THR A 286 25.38 30.98 12.26
CA THR A 286 25.19 32.14 13.15
C THR A 286 24.90 33.42 12.36
N THR A 287 25.63 33.68 11.28
CA THR A 287 25.41 34.86 10.42
C THR A 287 24.00 34.84 9.82
N ILE A 288 23.58 33.72 9.25
CA ILE A 288 22.25 33.60 8.62
C ILE A 288 21.13 33.70 9.66
N LEU A 289 21.29 33.07 10.83
CA LEU A 289 20.34 33.20 11.94
C LEU A 289 20.17 34.67 12.37
N ASN A 290 21.27 35.39 12.56
CA ASN A 290 21.23 36.82 12.90
C ASN A 290 20.51 37.65 11.83
N THR A 291 20.77 37.36 10.55
CA THR A 291 20.06 38.02 9.44
C THR A 291 18.56 37.73 9.49
N CYS A 292 18.15 36.47 9.69
CA CYS A 292 16.74 36.08 9.81
C CYS A 292 16.06 36.79 11.00
N LEU A 293 16.72 36.85 12.15
CA LEU A 293 16.23 37.55 13.35
C LEU A 293 16.07 39.05 13.12
N ASN A 294 16.96 39.68 12.35
CA ASN A 294 16.82 41.10 11.99
C ASN A 294 15.59 41.34 11.11
N TYR A 295 15.33 40.48 10.12
CA TYR A 295 14.12 40.55 9.30
C TYR A 295 12.84 40.37 10.13
N TYR A 296 12.85 39.42 11.07
CA TYR A 296 11.73 39.22 11.99
C TYR A 296 11.49 40.45 12.88
N LYS A 297 12.56 41.00 13.49
CA LYS A 297 12.49 42.22 14.33
C LYS A 297 12.02 43.46 13.56
N ASN A 298 12.31 43.53 12.26
CA ASN A 298 11.85 44.60 11.38
C ASN A 298 10.42 44.39 10.84
N GLY A 299 9.68 43.39 11.35
CA GLY A 299 8.25 43.20 11.08
C GLY A 299 7.91 42.12 10.04
N SER A 300 8.88 41.39 9.51
CA SER A 300 8.60 40.27 8.61
C SER A 300 8.06 39.07 9.39
N THR A 301 6.83 38.64 9.09
CA THR A 301 6.16 37.50 9.75
C THR A 301 5.79 36.40 8.76
N SER A 302 6.63 36.21 7.74
CA SER A 302 6.51 35.11 6.78
C SER A 302 6.62 33.76 7.50
N VAL A 303 5.72 32.82 7.20
CA VAL A 303 5.70 31.49 7.83
C VAL A 303 7.02 30.73 7.61
N PRO A 304 7.56 30.64 6.38
CA PRO A 304 8.87 30.02 6.15
C PRO A 304 10.02 30.65 6.94
N LEU A 305 10.09 31.99 7.04
CA LEU A 305 11.12 32.70 7.83
C LEU A 305 11.04 32.30 9.31
N MET A 306 9.84 32.35 9.89
CA MET A 306 9.59 32.02 11.29
C MET A 306 9.88 30.55 11.60
N GLY A 307 9.48 29.65 10.70
CA GLY A 307 9.80 28.22 10.81
C GLY A 307 11.31 27.97 10.74
N PHE A 308 12.01 28.63 9.81
CA PHE A 308 13.46 28.51 9.65
C PHE A 308 14.24 29.03 10.86
N ILE A 309 13.84 30.17 11.43
CA ILE A 309 14.40 30.68 12.71
C ILE A 309 14.23 29.64 13.81
N THR A 310 13.02 29.11 13.95
CA THR A 310 12.67 28.14 15.00
C THR A 310 13.59 26.93 14.94
N GLU A 311 13.75 26.32 13.76
CA GLU A 311 14.60 25.16 13.59
C GLU A 311 16.09 25.46 13.81
N LEU A 312 16.59 26.60 13.31
CA LEU A 312 17.99 26.98 13.51
C LEU A 312 18.33 27.26 14.97
N VAL A 313 17.43 27.90 15.72
CA VAL A 313 17.64 28.13 17.17
C VAL A 313 17.69 26.80 17.91
N LEU A 314 16.78 25.88 17.60
CA LEU A 314 16.76 24.53 18.20
C LEU A 314 18.04 23.72 17.89
N ASP A 315 18.68 23.95 16.75
CA ASP A 315 19.95 23.32 16.40
C ASP A 315 21.17 23.94 17.10
N THR A 316 21.13 25.26 17.33
CA THR A 316 22.32 26.05 17.70
C THR A 316 22.42 26.39 19.18
N VAL A 317 21.29 26.48 19.88
CA VAL A 317 21.18 27.05 21.24
C VAL A 317 20.87 25.98 22.30
N ASP A 318 21.37 26.18 23.53
CA ASP A 318 21.06 25.32 24.69
C ASP A 318 19.67 25.67 25.25
N PRO A 319 18.74 24.70 25.39
CA PRO A 319 17.34 24.94 25.77
C PRO A 319 17.12 25.63 27.11
N LYS A 320 18.07 25.57 28.05
CA LYS A 320 17.77 25.85 29.47
C LYS A 320 18.16 27.24 29.97
N SER A 321 18.70 28.13 29.14
CA SER A 321 19.11 29.46 29.63
C SER A 321 19.21 30.60 28.61
N ASP A 322 18.72 30.43 27.38
CA ASP A 322 18.91 31.43 26.31
C ASP A 322 17.62 32.21 26.01
N GLU A 323 17.70 33.53 26.02
CA GLU A 323 16.62 34.46 25.66
C GLU A 323 16.08 34.17 24.25
N LEU A 324 16.93 33.69 23.36
CA LEU A 324 16.57 33.34 21.99
C LEU A 324 15.67 32.09 21.91
N TYR A 325 15.82 31.16 22.85
CA TYR A 325 14.95 29.99 22.95
C TYR A 325 13.54 30.41 23.39
N VAL A 326 13.43 31.32 24.35
CA VAL A 326 12.13 31.87 24.79
C VAL A 326 11.44 32.60 23.65
N GLN A 327 12.17 33.46 22.92
CA GLN A 327 11.66 34.13 21.73
C GLN A 327 11.18 33.14 20.64
N THR A 328 11.84 31.98 20.52
CA THR A 328 11.43 30.93 19.58
C THR A 328 10.10 30.28 19.97
N LEU A 329 9.82 30.10 21.26
CA LEU A 329 8.52 29.59 21.72
C LEU A 329 7.37 30.55 21.40
N GLU A 330 7.62 31.87 21.47
CA GLU A 330 6.66 32.89 21.04
C GLU A 330 6.43 32.85 19.53
N ILE A 331 7.48 32.63 18.74
CA ILE A 331 7.36 32.42 17.29
C ILE A 331 6.50 31.17 16.98
N CYS A 332 6.67 30.08 17.74
CA CYS A 332 5.83 28.89 17.61
C CYS A 332 4.35 29.19 17.84
N ASP A 333 3.99 30.05 18.81
CA ASP A 333 2.60 30.45 19.02
C ASP A 333 1.99 31.15 17.80
N ILE A 334 2.75 32.06 17.19
CA ILE A 334 2.34 32.74 15.96
C ILE A 334 2.21 31.73 14.80
N LEU A 335 3.12 30.74 14.71
CA LEU A 335 3.07 29.69 13.69
C LEU A 335 1.87 28.74 13.87
N ILE A 336 1.48 28.39 15.10
CA ILE A 336 0.30 27.56 15.38
C ILE A 336 -0.98 28.23 14.87
N GLU A 337 -1.04 29.56 14.94
CA GLU A 337 -2.18 30.34 14.45
C GLU A 337 -2.13 30.54 12.92
N LYS A 338 -0.95 30.85 12.36
CA LYS A 338 -0.81 31.23 10.93
C LYS A 338 -0.62 30.05 9.98
N ASP A 339 -0.03 28.96 10.43
CA ASP A 339 0.23 27.76 9.62
C ASP A 339 -0.73 26.64 10.01
N MET A 340 -1.96 26.75 9.52
CA MET A 340 -3.05 25.84 9.87
C MET A 340 -2.76 24.37 9.53
N ILE A 341 -1.96 24.13 8.47
CA ILE A 341 -1.60 22.79 8.01
C ILE A 341 -0.60 22.14 8.98
N ARG A 342 0.45 22.88 9.38
CA ARG A 342 1.49 22.37 10.30
C ARG A 342 1.27 22.75 11.77
N ARG A 343 0.06 23.18 12.15
CA ARG A 343 -0.22 23.65 13.52
C ARG A 343 0.15 22.62 14.60
N HIS A 344 -0.11 21.35 14.36
CA HIS A 344 0.19 20.28 15.31
C HIS A 344 1.70 20.00 15.40
N PHE A 345 2.43 20.19 14.30
CA PHE A 345 3.89 20.15 14.30
C PHE A 345 4.47 21.29 15.14
N TRP A 346 4.02 22.53 14.95
CA TRP A 346 4.49 23.67 15.74
C TRP A 346 4.14 23.57 17.23
N ASP A 347 2.94 23.06 17.56
CA ASP A 347 2.53 22.74 18.93
C ASP A 347 3.40 21.63 19.56
N HIS A 348 3.75 20.61 18.77
CA HIS A 348 4.68 19.57 19.20
C HIS A 348 6.09 20.13 19.47
N ILE A 349 6.63 20.96 18.57
CA ILE A 349 7.93 21.61 18.72
C ILE A 349 7.96 22.48 19.99
N LYS A 350 6.89 23.24 20.26
CA LYS A 350 6.78 24.07 21.47
C LYS A 350 6.79 23.23 22.76
N LYS A 351 6.19 22.04 22.74
CA LYS A 351 6.08 21.13 23.90
C LYS A 351 7.35 20.32 24.18
N GLN A 352 8.27 20.20 23.22
CA GLN A 352 9.52 19.46 23.37
C GLN A 352 10.56 20.29 24.13
N ASP A 353 10.83 19.93 25.39
CA ASP A 353 11.83 20.55 26.27
C ASP A 353 13.28 20.20 25.84
N GLY A 354 13.72 20.69 24.67
CA GLY A 354 15.13 20.80 24.33
C GLY A 354 15.89 19.56 23.84
N LYS A 355 15.22 18.46 23.47
CA LYS A 355 15.88 17.18 23.11
C LYS A 355 16.36 17.05 21.66
N VAL A 356 16.30 18.09 20.83
CA VAL A 356 16.56 18.03 19.37
C VAL A 356 18.04 17.84 19.00
N ARG A 357 18.99 18.34 19.82
CA ARG A 357 20.43 18.37 19.50
C ARG A 357 21.13 17.00 19.39
N HIS A 358 20.59 15.97 20.04
CA HIS A 358 21.22 14.64 20.14
C HIS A 358 21.03 13.77 18.89
N TYR A 359 20.03 14.08 18.06
CA TYR A 359 19.69 13.27 16.88
C TYR A 359 20.62 13.51 15.68
N ARG A 360 21.17 14.73 15.53
CA ARG A 360 21.95 15.12 14.34
C ARG A 360 23.43 14.73 14.41
N ILE A 361 24.03 14.75 15.60
CA ILE A 361 25.43 14.32 15.84
C ILE A 361 25.60 12.81 15.56
N ALA A 362 24.58 12.00 15.88
CA ALA A 362 24.57 10.58 15.57
C ALA A 362 24.57 10.30 14.04
N ARG A 363 24.01 11.20 13.23
CA ARG A 363 23.88 11.03 11.76
C ARG A 363 25.20 11.28 11.01
N ALA A 364 25.97 12.29 11.42
CA ALA A 364 27.26 12.64 10.80
C ALA A 364 28.35 11.58 11.01
N LEU A 365 28.37 10.93 12.19
CA LEU A 365 29.34 9.89 12.53
C LEU A 365 29.10 8.56 11.79
N ILE A 366 27.86 8.31 11.34
CA ILE A 366 27.51 7.13 10.52
C ILE A 366 27.99 7.29 9.07
N PHE A 367 27.92 8.52 8.52
CA PHE A 367 28.32 8.82 7.13
C PHE A 367 29.84 8.70 6.90
N ALA A 368 30.65 9.16 7.86
CA ALA A 368 32.11 9.04 7.81
C ALA A 368 32.58 7.57 7.86
N PHE A 369 31.84 6.71 8.56
CA PHE A 369 32.16 5.28 8.66
C PHE A 369 31.86 4.54 7.34
N LEU A 370 30.71 4.81 6.72
CA LEU A 370 30.34 4.18 5.45
C LEU A 370 31.29 4.55 4.28
N SER A 371 31.87 5.75 4.31
CA SER A 371 32.83 6.21 3.30
C SER A 371 34.22 5.54 3.39
N MET A 372 34.58 5.00 4.55
CA MET A 372 35.84 4.25 4.71
C MET A 372 35.72 2.77 4.31
N LEU A 373 34.51 2.20 4.36
CA LEU A 373 34.24 0.83 3.88
C LEU A 373 34.35 0.72 2.36
N SER A 374 33.89 1.74 1.62
CA SER A 374 33.94 1.77 0.15
C SER A 374 35.37 1.89 -0.40
N LEU A 375 36.27 2.60 0.29
CA LEU A 375 37.70 2.60 -0.07
C LEU A 375 38.38 1.24 0.17
N PHE A 376 37.87 0.44 1.11
CA PHE A 376 38.45 -0.86 1.49
C PHE A 376 38.07 -1.99 0.51
N SER A 377 36.89 -1.91 -0.12
CA SER A 377 36.51 -2.85 -1.19
C SER A 377 37.27 -2.61 -2.51
N TYR A 378 37.76 -1.38 -2.73
CA TYR A 378 38.50 -1.02 -3.95
C TYR A 378 39.96 -1.52 -3.94
N TYR A 379 40.61 -1.58 -2.77
CA TYR A 379 42.00 -2.05 -2.66
C TYR A 379 42.17 -3.58 -2.64
N THR A 380 41.09 -4.35 -2.53
CA THR A 380 41.12 -5.82 -2.44
C THR A 380 41.02 -6.54 -3.79
N PHE A 381 40.81 -5.84 -4.91
CA PHE A 381 40.73 -6.45 -6.24
C PHE A 381 41.53 -5.65 -7.30
N SER A 382 42.74 -6.12 -7.60
CA SER A 382 43.47 -5.76 -8.83
C SER A 382 43.33 -6.92 -9.83
N TYR A 383 42.76 -6.63 -11.00
CA TYR A 383 42.56 -7.59 -12.10
C TYR A 383 43.87 -7.84 -12.88
N ASP A 384 44.22 -9.10 -13.14
CA ASP A 384 45.13 -9.48 -14.24
C ASP A 384 44.46 -10.51 -15.15
N ALA A 385 44.77 -10.42 -16.45
CA ALA A 385 43.92 -10.78 -17.59
C ALA A 385 43.80 -12.28 -17.93
N THR A 386 43.91 -13.17 -16.94
CA THR A 386 43.71 -14.62 -17.15
C THR A 386 42.88 -15.19 -16.02
N MET A 387 41.66 -15.59 -16.34
CA MET A 387 40.63 -16.09 -15.42
C MET A 387 41.19 -16.99 -14.31
N ASN A 388 41.29 -16.44 -13.10
CA ASN A 388 41.16 -17.12 -11.80
C ASN A 388 41.24 -16.07 -10.67
N ILE A 389 40.19 -15.97 -9.85
CA ILE A 389 40.21 -15.18 -8.62
C ILE A 389 41.00 -15.99 -7.57
N GLN A 390 42.23 -15.58 -7.25
CA GLN A 390 42.91 -16.00 -6.02
C GLN A 390 42.83 -14.85 -5.00
N ALA A 391 42.08 -15.07 -3.92
CA ALA A 391 42.11 -14.20 -2.76
C ALA A 391 43.54 -14.17 -2.18
N THR A 392 44.08 -12.99 -1.91
CA THR A 392 45.36 -12.80 -1.25
C THR A 392 45.38 -13.42 0.15
N ASP A 393 46.52 -14.00 0.52
CA ASP A 393 46.78 -14.80 1.71
C ASP A 393 46.31 -14.12 3.03
N PRO A 394 45.46 -14.76 3.84
CA PRO A 394 44.93 -14.22 5.09
C PRO A 394 45.97 -14.12 6.23
N THR A 395 47.25 -14.43 5.96
CA THR A 395 48.33 -14.39 6.96
C THR A 395 49.16 -13.10 6.96
N ASP A 396 48.85 -12.11 6.11
CA ASP A 396 49.59 -10.83 6.06
C ASP A 396 49.49 -10.06 7.39
N PRO A 397 50.62 -9.84 8.11
CA PRO A 397 50.64 -9.13 9.38
C PRO A 397 50.13 -7.69 9.30
N TRP A 398 50.27 -7.03 8.14
CA TRP A 398 49.79 -5.65 7.94
C TRP A 398 48.27 -5.54 8.00
N HIS A 399 47.55 -6.57 7.51
CA HIS A 399 46.09 -6.68 7.56
C HIS A 399 45.57 -6.72 9.01
N ASN A 400 46.22 -7.55 9.84
CA ASN A 400 45.87 -7.68 11.26
C ASN A 400 46.23 -6.42 12.06
N GLN A 401 47.32 -5.74 11.72
CA GLN A 401 47.77 -4.54 12.45
C GLN A 401 46.88 -3.33 12.19
N ILE A 402 46.35 -3.16 10.97
CA ILE A 402 45.37 -2.13 10.65
C ILE A 402 44.05 -2.41 11.36
N MET A 403 43.52 -3.64 11.31
CA MET A 403 42.26 -4.00 11.97
C MET A 403 42.33 -3.88 13.49
N VAL A 404 43.45 -4.30 14.11
CA VAL A 404 43.65 -4.16 15.56
C VAL A 404 43.82 -2.68 15.95
N THR A 405 44.46 -1.86 15.12
CA THR A 405 44.60 -0.42 15.38
C THR A 405 43.28 0.33 15.18
N LEU A 406 42.45 -0.08 14.20
CA LEU A 406 41.10 0.45 13.97
C LEU A 406 40.17 0.12 15.15
N VAL A 407 40.17 -1.14 15.60
CA VAL A 407 39.35 -1.62 16.72
C VAL A 407 39.78 -0.95 18.03
N LYS A 408 41.09 -0.75 18.25
CA LYS A 408 41.60 -0.01 19.42
C LYS A 408 41.26 1.49 19.38
N THR A 409 41.29 2.12 18.21
CA THR A 409 40.87 3.53 18.05
C THR A 409 39.36 3.67 18.27
N LEU A 410 38.55 2.73 17.79
CA LEU A 410 37.09 2.70 17.98
C LEU A 410 36.68 2.33 19.42
N HIS A 411 37.49 1.56 20.15
CA HIS A 411 37.28 1.25 21.58
C HIS A 411 37.75 2.35 22.54
N SER A 412 38.42 3.41 22.06
CA SER A 412 38.94 4.49 22.93
C SER A 412 37.86 5.42 23.52
N GLY A 413 36.58 5.10 23.33
CA GLY A 413 35.45 5.74 24.02
C GLY A 413 34.85 6.97 23.33
N TRP A 414 35.20 7.23 22.06
CA TRP A 414 34.76 8.43 21.33
C TRP A 414 33.54 8.23 20.39
N LEU A 415 33.17 7.00 20.05
CA LEU A 415 31.93 6.69 19.31
C LEU A 415 31.10 5.65 20.06
N SER A 416 29.77 5.81 20.00
CA SER A 416 28.82 4.88 20.63
C SER A 416 28.84 3.50 19.95
N LYS A 417 28.67 2.43 20.75
CA LYS A 417 28.66 1.00 20.32
C LYS A 417 27.69 0.73 19.14
N GLU A 418 26.65 1.55 19.00
CA GLU A 418 25.64 1.55 17.94
C GLU A 418 26.17 1.76 16.51
N ILE A 419 27.18 2.60 16.34
CA ILE A 419 27.72 2.95 15.01
C ILE A 419 28.64 1.82 14.51
N LEU A 420 29.36 1.17 15.42
CA LEU A 420 30.24 0.04 15.15
C LEU A 420 29.50 -1.18 14.57
N GLY A 421 28.30 -1.49 15.06
CA GLY A 421 27.57 -2.67 14.55
C GLY A 421 26.78 -2.45 13.28
N ARG A 422 26.41 -1.20 12.94
CA ARG A 422 25.84 -0.89 11.62
C ARG A 422 26.82 -1.22 10.50
N VAL A 423 28.11 -1.01 10.75
CA VAL A 423 29.16 -1.28 9.77
C VAL A 423 29.50 -2.76 9.68
N TRP A 424 29.52 -3.45 10.82
CA TRP A 424 29.71 -4.89 10.85
C TRP A 424 28.59 -5.65 10.09
N CYS A 425 27.33 -5.21 10.20
CA CYS A 425 26.21 -5.80 9.46
C CYS A 425 26.32 -5.61 7.94
N GLY A 426 26.72 -4.41 7.47
CA GLY A 426 26.94 -4.14 6.04
C GLY A 426 28.08 -4.96 5.44
N CYS A 427 29.14 -5.23 6.22
CA CYS A 427 30.23 -6.13 5.82
C CYS A 427 29.78 -7.60 5.80
N ARG A 428 29.00 -8.04 6.79
CA ARG A 428 28.54 -9.44 6.89
C ARG A 428 27.57 -9.82 5.77
N GLN A 429 26.68 -8.91 5.36
CA GLN A 429 25.72 -9.16 4.28
C GLN A 429 26.44 -9.32 2.92
N ASN A 430 27.39 -8.43 2.62
CA ASN A 430 28.25 -8.55 1.43
C ASN A 430 29.16 -9.79 1.41
N ILE A 431 29.64 -10.24 2.58
CA ILE A 431 30.46 -11.46 2.71
C ILE A 431 29.58 -12.73 2.58
N MET A 432 28.35 -12.72 3.10
CA MET A 432 27.43 -13.88 3.03
C MET A 432 26.89 -14.09 1.61
N GLU A 433 26.57 -13.02 0.88
CA GLU A 433 26.11 -13.08 -0.51
C GLU A 433 27.21 -13.54 -1.48
N ARG A 434 28.50 -13.31 -1.16
CA ARG A 434 29.63 -13.67 -2.04
C ARG A 434 30.33 -14.98 -1.71
N CYS A 435 30.15 -15.57 -0.52
CA CYS A 435 30.89 -16.76 -0.08
C CYS A 435 30.07 -18.05 0.10
N GLY A 436 28.74 -18.02 -0.10
CA GLY A 436 27.92 -19.24 -0.30
C GLY A 436 27.91 -20.28 0.84
N SER A 437 28.42 -20.00 2.04
CA SER A 437 28.23 -20.86 3.22
C SER A 437 28.38 -20.09 4.55
N PRO A 438 27.83 -20.62 5.67
CA PRO A 438 28.01 -20.02 6.98
C PRO A 438 29.45 -20.25 7.47
N THR A 439 30.16 -19.17 7.79
CA THR A 439 31.54 -19.24 8.29
C THR A 439 31.65 -19.92 9.67
N PRO A 440 32.77 -20.59 10.01
CA PRO A 440 32.89 -21.48 11.17
C PRO A 440 33.40 -20.80 12.46
N TRP A 441 33.11 -19.52 12.68
CA TRP A 441 33.76 -18.73 13.73
C TRP A 441 32.82 -18.38 14.89
N GLY A 442 32.40 -19.39 15.67
CA GLY A 442 31.50 -19.26 16.83
C GLY A 442 31.61 -17.94 17.61
N LEU A 443 30.71 -17.00 17.27
CA LEU A 443 30.59 -15.65 17.83
C LEU A 443 29.11 -15.37 18.16
N GLU A 444 28.45 -16.33 18.80
CA GLU A 444 27.07 -16.16 19.28
C GLU A 444 26.99 -15.34 20.58
N GLU A 445 28.10 -15.16 21.31
CA GLU A 445 28.07 -14.55 22.65
C GLU A 445 28.27 -13.02 22.69
N GLU A 446 28.69 -12.35 21.62
CA GLU A 446 28.98 -10.89 21.64
C GLU A 446 27.93 -10.00 20.92
N LEU A 447 26.76 -10.55 20.57
CA LEU A 447 25.67 -9.87 19.84
C LEU A 447 24.76 -8.95 20.71
N HIS A 448 25.03 -8.84 22.00
CA HIS A 448 24.10 -8.25 22.97
C HIS A 448 24.05 -6.70 23.03
N GLU A 449 24.90 -5.95 22.32
CA GLU A 449 25.04 -4.50 22.56
C GLU A 449 25.00 -3.59 21.31
N LEU A 450 23.93 -3.70 20.51
CA LEU A 450 23.61 -2.74 19.42
C LEU A 450 22.16 -2.24 19.50
N PRO A 451 21.83 -0.94 19.25
CA PRO A 451 20.50 -0.39 19.53
C PRO A 451 19.52 -0.36 18.33
N ALA A 452 18.27 0.00 18.65
CA ALA A 452 17.07 -0.75 18.32
C ALA A 452 16.31 -0.35 17.03
N CYS A 453 16.58 0.81 16.41
CA CYS A 453 15.65 1.35 15.40
C CYS A 453 15.79 0.78 13.97
N HIS A 454 16.98 0.36 13.52
CA HIS A 454 17.14 -0.40 12.27
C HIS A 454 17.15 -1.92 12.48
N LYS A 455 17.37 -2.37 13.73
CA LYS A 455 16.96 -3.72 14.12
C LYS A 455 15.45 -3.87 13.98
N SER A 456 14.64 -2.84 14.28
CA SER A 456 13.17 -2.91 14.27
C SER A 456 12.53 -3.37 12.96
N TYR A 457 12.89 -2.85 11.79
CA TYR A 457 12.16 -3.12 10.53
C TYR A 457 12.28 -4.58 10.08
N HIS A 458 13.51 -5.05 9.88
CA HIS A 458 13.74 -6.43 9.48
C HIS A 458 13.63 -7.38 10.66
N ALA A 459 14.00 -7.00 11.90
CA ALA A 459 13.80 -7.91 13.03
C ALA A 459 12.34 -8.02 13.43
N SER A 460 11.47 -7.01 13.31
CA SER A 460 10.04 -7.17 13.66
C SER A 460 9.36 -8.16 12.72
N LEU A 461 9.50 -7.97 11.40
CA LEU A 461 8.95 -8.89 10.41
C LEU A 461 9.61 -10.28 10.47
N LEU A 462 10.96 -10.36 10.56
CA LEU A 462 11.67 -11.64 10.65
C LEU A 462 11.40 -12.36 11.97
N HIS A 463 11.35 -11.65 13.10
CA HIS A 463 10.99 -12.22 14.40
C HIS A 463 9.55 -12.73 14.38
N ARG A 464 8.64 -12.02 13.71
CA ARG A 464 7.26 -12.47 13.55
C ARG A 464 7.16 -13.70 12.66
N PHE A 465 7.86 -13.73 11.52
CA PHE A 465 7.98 -14.94 10.71
C PHE A 465 8.56 -16.10 11.52
N GLN A 466 9.61 -15.87 12.30
CA GLN A 466 10.21 -16.89 13.17
C GLN A 466 9.23 -17.38 14.24
N GLN A 467 8.50 -16.49 14.90
CA GLN A 467 7.49 -16.85 15.91
C GLN A 467 6.32 -17.62 15.29
N VAL A 468 5.79 -17.17 14.15
CA VAL A 468 4.71 -17.89 13.43
C VAL A 468 5.22 -19.25 12.97
N ASN A 469 6.42 -19.32 12.39
CA ASN A 469 7.04 -20.57 11.95
C ASN A 469 7.21 -21.56 13.10
N GLN A 470 7.57 -21.12 14.32
CA GLN A 470 7.65 -21.99 15.49
C GLN A 470 6.31 -22.65 15.86
N HIS A 471 5.19 -21.96 15.62
CA HIS A 471 3.85 -22.49 15.89
C HIS A 471 3.28 -23.27 14.70
N CYS A 472 3.82 -23.04 13.51
CA CYS A 472 3.45 -23.72 12.26
C CYS A 472 4.50 -24.77 11.82
N ASP A 473 5.43 -25.15 12.71
CA ASP A 473 6.58 -26.04 12.44
C ASP A 473 6.18 -27.50 12.12
N LEU A 474 4.87 -27.76 12.06
CA LEU A 474 4.27 -28.99 11.55
C LEU A 474 4.13 -28.97 10.02
N SER A 475 4.61 -27.93 9.35
CA SER A 475 4.60 -27.86 7.89
C SER A 475 5.44 -28.98 7.31
N ILE A 476 4.84 -29.81 6.46
CA ILE A 476 5.51 -30.99 5.88
C ILE A 476 6.46 -30.64 4.71
N ARG A 477 6.46 -29.38 4.28
CA ARG A 477 7.37 -28.83 3.26
C ARG A 477 7.68 -27.36 3.55
N GLU A 478 8.61 -26.79 2.79
CA GLU A 478 8.91 -25.37 2.87
C GLU A 478 7.64 -24.53 2.62
N PRO A 479 7.34 -23.53 3.49
CA PRO A 479 6.17 -22.68 3.31
C PRO A 479 6.27 -21.83 2.04
N VAL A 480 5.15 -21.67 1.33
CA VAL A 480 5.08 -20.82 0.14
C VAL A 480 4.69 -19.40 0.59
N THR A 481 5.44 -18.39 0.15
CA THR A 481 5.16 -16.99 0.46
C THR A 481 4.64 -16.26 -0.77
N PHE A 482 3.43 -15.70 -0.66
CA PHE A 482 2.84 -14.81 -1.64
C PHE A 482 3.17 -13.37 -1.27
N ASN A 483 3.80 -12.64 -2.19
CA ASN A 483 4.23 -11.26 -2.01
C ASN A 483 3.37 -10.31 -2.84
N SER A 484 2.85 -9.26 -2.22
CA SER A 484 2.12 -8.22 -2.95
C SER A 484 3.09 -7.27 -3.67
N VAL A 485 2.88 -7.08 -4.97
CA VAL A 485 3.66 -6.14 -5.80
C VAL A 485 3.16 -4.71 -5.60
N ASN A 486 1.84 -4.52 -5.51
CA ASN A 486 1.17 -3.22 -5.40
C ASN A 486 0.80 -2.89 -3.96
N LYS A 487 1.80 -2.82 -3.07
CA LYS A 487 1.60 -2.57 -1.63
C LYS A 487 0.97 -1.20 -1.38
N ILE A 488 0.03 -1.13 -0.44
CA ILE A 488 -0.69 0.11 -0.10
C ILE A 488 0.23 1.24 0.35
N ARG A 489 1.31 0.91 1.07
CA ARG A 489 2.33 1.88 1.50
C ARG A 489 3.09 2.54 0.35
N PHE A 490 3.01 2.00 -0.85
CA PHE A 490 3.58 2.54 -2.09
C PHE A 490 2.51 3.10 -3.03
N GLY A 491 1.29 3.33 -2.54
CA GLY A 491 0.16 3.85 -3.31
C GLY A 491 -0.63 2.80 -4.09
N GLY A 492 -0.38 1.50 -3.84
CA GLY A 492 -1.15 0.40 -4.42
C GLY A 492 -2.43 0.08 -3.65
N GLN A 493 -3.10 -1.02 -4.00
CA GLN A 493 -4.39 -1.44 -3.42
C GLN A 493 -4.29 -2.65 -2.48
N ASP A 494 -3.12 -3.29 -2.39
CA ASP A 494 -2.94 -4.49 -1.57
C ASP A 494 -2.55 -4.12 -0.14
N VAL A 495 -3.42 -4.48 0.80
CA VAL A 495 -3.26 -4.18 2.24
C VAL A 495 -2.32 -5.19 2.89
N LEU A 496 -2.42 -6.46 2.52
CA LEU A 496 -1.52 -7.50 3.03
C LEU A 496 -0.22 -7.44 2.22
N ASP A 497 0.91 -7.25 2.89
CA ASP A 497 2.23 -7.27 2.28
C ASP A 497 2.64 -8.71 1.90
N TYR A 498 2.28 -9.67 2.77
CA TYR A 498 2.62 -11.08 2.64
C TYR A 498 1.45 -11.98 3.05
N VAL A 499 1.33 -13.14 2.38
CA VAL A 499 0.55 -14.28 2.88
C VAL A 499 1.44 -15.52 2.80
N VAL A 500 1.67 -16.17 3.93
CA VAL A 500 2.46 -17.41 4.00
C VAL A 500 1.53 -18.61 4.11
N CYS A 501 1.78 -19.63 3.30
CA CYS A 501 0.99 -20.84 3.25
C CYS A 501 1.81 -22.04 3.72
N TYR A 502 1.33 -22.70 4.78
CA TYR A 502 1.93 -23.90 5.37
C TYR A 502 1.16 -25.16 4.93
N ALA A 503 1.90 -26.23 4.65
CA ALA A 503 1.33 -27.54 4.33
C ALA A 503 1.16 -28.34 5.62
N THR A 504 -0.03 -28.38 6.21
CA THR A 504 -0.19 -28.90 7.57
C THR A 504 -0.86 -30.28 7.55
N ARG A 505 -0.17 -31.28 8.09
CA ARG A 505 -0.77 -32.59 8.36
C ARG A 505 -1.83 -32.46 9.44
N GLY A 506 -2.98 -33.07 9.19
CA GLY A 506 -4.08 -33.17 10.12
C GLY A 506 -3.74 -34.05 11.33
N ASN A 507 -4.64 -34.01 12.30
CA ASN A 507 -4.61 -34.84 13.49
C ASN A 507 -5.90 -35.67 13.57
N PRO A 508 -5.87 -36.96 13.19
CA PRO A 508 -7.04 -37.82 13.25
C PRO A 508 -7.63 -38.03 14.65
N VAL A 509 -6.87 -37.78 15.72
CA VAL A 509 -7.37 -37.89 17.11
C VAL A 509 -8.24 -36.69 17.49
N GLU A 510 -7.93 -35.53 16.91
CA GLU A 510 -8.63 -34.26 17.14
C GLU A 510 -9.55 -33.89 15.96
N ASN A 511 -9.79 -34.85 15.08
CA ASN A 511 -10.62 -34.77 13.88
C ASN A 511 -10.23 -33.62 12.94
N VAL A 512 -8.94 -33.29 12.89
CA VAL A 512 -8.41 -32.26 12.01
C VAL A 512 -7.93 -32.91 10.71
N PRO A 513 -8.50 -32.56 9.54
CA PRO A 513 -8.01 -33.07 8.26
C PRO A 513 -6.70 -32.41 7.82
N ASP A 514 -6.01 -33.01 6.86
CA ASP A 514 -4.88 -32.39 6.16
C ASP A 514 -5.35 -31.10 5.46
N HIS A 515 -4.53 -30.05 5.51
CA HIS A 515 -4.95 -28.74 5.01
C HIS A 515 -3.78 -27.80 4.67
N TRP A 516 -4.12 -26.75 3.90
CA TRP A 516 -3.29 -25.56 3.74
C TRP A 516 -3.65 -24.54 4.82
N HIS A 517 -2.67 -24.02 5.54
CA HIS A 517 -2.85 -22.96 6.53
C HIS A 517 -2.23 -21.66 6.03
N TYR A 518 -3.07 -20.69 5.69
CA TYR A 518 -2.68 -19.37 5.22
C TYR A 518 -2.62 -18.40 6.39
N VAL A 519 -1.54 -17.60 6.46
CA VAL A 519 -1.32 -16.59 7.50
C VAL A 519 -0.95 -15.27 6.85
N SER A 520 -1.73 -14.21 7.11
CA SER A 520 -1.50 -12.88 6.55
C SER A 520 -0.48 -12.06 7.34
N PHE A 521 0.12 -11.08 6.67
CA PHE A 521 0.96 -10.06 7.28
C PHE A 521 0.70 -8.72 6.60
N GLY A 522 0.14 -7.76 7.33
CA GLY A 522 -0.07 -6.38 6.86
C GLY A 522 -1.18 -5.61 7.59
N LEU A 523 -2.09 -6.30 8.29
CA LEU A 523 -3.11 -5.64 9.13
C LEU A 523 -2.53 -5.12 10.45
N SER A 524 -1.51 -5.81 10.96
CA SER A 524 -0.75 -5.36 12.11
C SER A 524 0.56 -4.66 11.69
N ASP A 525 1.16 -3.88 12.59
CA ASP A 525 2.35 -3.09 12.27
C ASP A 525 3.60 -3.98 12.17
N ILE A 526 3.87 -4.47 10.96
CA ILE A 526 5.04 -5.28 10.62
C ILE A 526 6.30 -4.43 10.36
N HIS A 527 6.16 -3.11 10.21
CA HIS A 527 7.27 -2.23 9.85
C HIS A 527 7.77 -1.42 11.06
N GLY A 528 7.00 -1.25 12.14
CA GLY A 528 7.39 -0.39 13.26
C GLY A 528 7.20 1.09 12.95
N HIS A 529 6.25 1.39 12.06
CA HIS A 529 5.87 2.74 11.72
C HIS A 529 4.51 3.06 12.37
N ASP A 530 4.49 4.08 13.24
CA ASP A 530 3.27 4.80 13.66
C ASP A 530 2.61 5.57 12.47
N ALA A 531 2.61 5.02 11.26
CA ALA A 531 2.11 5.66 10.03
C ALA A 531 0.65 5.33 9.71
N MET A 532 -0.02 4.48 10.50
CA MET A 532 -1.45 4.14 10.36
C MET A 532 -2.24 4.67 11.58
N GLN A 533 -2.06 5.95 11.95
CA GLN A 533 -2.66 6.52 13.16
C GLN A 533 -3.79 7.52 12.87
N ASP A 534 -4.65 7.23 11.88
CA ASP A 534 -5.94 7.92 11.75
C ASP A 534 -7.09 7.21 12.49
N ASN A 535 -6.81 6.13 13.25
CA ASN A 535 -7.85 5.55 14.10
C ASN A 535 -7.31 4.91 15.41
N PRO A 536 -7.17 5.66 16.52
CA PRO A 536 -6.73 5.10 17.78
C PRO A 536 -7.88 4.33 18.44
N LEU A 537 -7.78 3.00 18.47
CA LEU A 537 -8.63 2.19 19.34
C LEU A 537 -8.40 2.52 20.82
N PRO A 538 -9.44 2.44 21.66
CA PRO A 538 -9.27 2.64 23.09
C PRO A 538 -8.40 1.53 23.69
N VAL A 539 -7.30 1.93 24.32
CA VAL A 539 -6.38 1.06 25.05
C VAL A 539 -7.09 0.52 26.30
N THR A 540 -7.74 -0.63 26.18
CA THR A 540 -8.17 -1.42 27.34
C THR A 540 -7.08 -2.44 27.65
N SER A 541 -6.43 -2.29 28.82
CA SER A 541 -5.47 -3.22 29.43
C SER A 541 -4.01 -3.21 28.94
N GLY A 542 -3.27 -2.13 29.20
CA GLY A 542 -1.83 -2.19 29.55
C GLY A 542 -0.78 -2.64 28.50
N SER A 543 -1.14 -3.32 27.42
CA SER A 543 -0.25 -3.70 26.31
C SER A 543 -0.53 -2.85 25.06
N ARG A 544 0.54 -2.39 24.39
CA ARG A 544 0.46 -1.70 23.09
C ARG A 544 -0.05 -2.67 22.03
N VAL A 545 -1.02 -2.25 21.21
CA VAL A 545 -1.54 -3.04 20.08
C VAL A 545 -0.72 -2.72 18.81
N SER A 546 -0.37 -3.74 18.03
CA SER A 546 0.40 -3.57 16.79
C SER A 546 -0.53 -3.37 15.59
N GLY A 547 -0.52 -2.18 14.98
CA GLY A 547 -1.45 -1.84 13.88
C GLY A 547 -2.92 -2.03 14.30
N LEU A 548 -3.69 -2.80 13.53
CA LEU A 548 -5.07 -3.19 13.90
C LEU A 548 -5.14 -4.26 15.00
N GLY A 549 -4.00 -4.84 15.41
CA GLY A 549 -3.91 -5.77 16.53
C GLY A 549 -4.13 -7.24 16.20
N PHE A 550 -4.37 -7.57 14.93
CA PHE A 550 -4.55 -8.94 14.49
C PHE A 550 -4.04 -9.16 13.06
N GLU A 551 -3.86 -10.43 12.71
CA GLU A 551 -3.71 -10.93 11.34
C GLU A 551 -4.82 -11.95 11.04
N LEU A 552 -5.12 -12.12 9.76
CA LEU A 552 -6.08 -13.12 9.30
C LEU A 552 -5.37 -14.45 9.02
N THR A 553 -6.05 -15.54 9.35
CA THR A 553 -5.64 -16.88 8.95
C THR A 553 -6.78 -17.61 8.24
N PHE A 554 -6.45 -18.62 7.43
CA PHE A 554 -7.45 -19.46 6.76
C PHE A 554 -6.94 -20.89 6.64
N ARG A 555 -7.81 -21.88 6.89
CA ARG A 555 -7.47 -23.31 6.76
C ARG A 555 -8.33 -23.93 5.69
N LEU A 556 -7.70 -24.39 4.61
CA LEU A 556 -8.36 -25.01 3.46
C LEU A 556 -8.05 -26.51 3.42
N GLU A 557 -9.07 -27.35 3.53
CA GLU A 557 -8.88 -28.80 3.44
C GLU A 557 -8.16 -29.20 2.14
N ALA A 558 -7.19 -30.10 2.26
CA ALA A 558 -6.36 -30.52 1.14
C ALA A 558 -5.95 -31.98 1.24
N LYS A 559 -5.87 -32.65 0.09
CA LYS A 559 -5.24 -33.97 -0.03
C LYS A 559 -3.76 -33.77 -0.38
N LEU A 560 -2.92 -33.59 0.64
CA LEU A 560 -1.52 -33.16 0.48
C LEU A 560 -0.65 -34.13 -0.33
N GLU A 561 -1.03 -35.41 -0.46
CA GLU A 561 -0.32 -36.41 -1.25
C GLU A 561 -0.57 -36.30 -2.78
N ALA A 562 -1.59 -35.57 -3.21
CA ALA A 562 -2.06 -35.53 -4.60
C ALA A 562 -2.04 -34.14 -5.26
N VAL A 563 -1.67 -33.09 -4.52
CA VAL A 563 -1.82 -31.69 -4.95
C VAL A 563 -0.47 -30.97 -4.90
N GLY A 564 -0.12 -30.25 -5.97
CA GLY A 564 1.12 -29.49 -6.13
C GLY A 564 1.22 -28.25 -5.24
N ASP A 565 1.40 -27.08 -5.84
CA ASP A 565 1.47 -25.80 -5.13
C ASP A 565 0.13 -25.43 -4.47
N PRO A 566 0.13 -24.63 -3.38
CA PRO A 566 -1.12 -24.28 -2.71
C PRO A 566 -1.99 -23.39 -3.62
N PRO A 567 -3.32 -23.52 -3.60
CA PRO A 567 -4.20 -22.64 -4.35
C PRO A 567 -3.97 -21.16 -3.97
N ALA A 568 -3.94 -20.28 -4.97
CA ALA A 568 -3.72 -18.84 -4.75
C ALA A 568 -5.00 -18.09 -4.36
N TRP A 569 -6.19 -18.59 -4.70
CA TRP A 569 -7.47 -17.89 -4.47
C TRP A 569 -7.71 -17.47 -3.00
N PRO A 570 -7.24 -18.19 -1.95
CA PRO A 570 -7.42 -17.71 -0.57
C PRO A 570 -6.64 -16.42 -0.29
N VAL A 571 -5.54 -16.18 -1.01
CA VAL A 571 -4.80 -14.91 -0.93
C VAL A 571 -5.69 -13.75 -1.40
N ASP A 572 -6.42 -13.93 -2.50
CA ASP A 572 -7.36 -12.93 -3.01
C ASP A 572 -8.54 -12.70 -2.06
N LEU A 573 -9.07 -13.76 -1.45
CA LEU A 573 -10.11 -13.66 -0.41
C LEU A 573 -9.62 -12.81 0.77
N LEU A 574 -8.45 -13.15 1.32
CA LEU A 574 -7.84 -12.44 2.45
C LEU A 574 -7.52 -10.98 2.11
N GLN A 575 -7.03 -10.70 0.89
CA GLN A 575 -6.81 -9.33 0.42
C GLN A 575 -8.12 -8.53 0.31
N LYS A 576 -9.20 -9.13 -0.21
CA LYS A 576 -10.50 -8.44 -0.28
C LYS A 576 -11.06 -8.12 1.11
N LEU A 577 -10.92 -9.04 2.07
CA LEU A 577 -11.28 -8.79 3.47
C LEU A 577 -10.41 -7.70 4.09
N ALA A 578 -9.09 -7.77 3.90
CA ALA A 578 -8.16 -6.76 4.43
C ALA A 578 -8.44 -5.37 3.86
N ARG A 579 -8.76 -5.27 2.56
CA ARG A 579 -9.23 -4.02 1.94
C ARG A 579 -10.51 -3.50 2.57
N TYR A 580 -11.52 -4.36 2.76
CA TYR A 580 -12.77 -3.96 3.41
C TYR A 580 -12.53 -3.39 4.81
N ILE A 581 -11.72 -4.07 5.63
CA ILE A 581 -11.32 -3.62 6.97
C ILE A 581 -10.59 -2.27 6.89
N HIS A 582 -9.68 -2.12 5.93
CA HIS A 582 -8.86 -0.91 5.79
C HIS A 582 -9.66 0.33 5.36
N VAL A 583 -10.61 0.19 4.44
CA VAL A 583 -11.38 1.33 3.90
C VAL A 583 -12.62 1.68 4.72
N THR A 584 -13.05 0.78 5.61
CA THR A 584 -14.25 1.00 6.45
C THR A 584 -13.82 1.59 7.80
N PRO A 585 -14.17 2.85 8.12
CA PRO A 585 -13.84 3.45 9.40
C PRO A 585 -14.34 2.61 10.58
N ASP A 586 -13.52 2.50 11.63
CA ASP A 586 -13.81 1.75 12.86
C ASP A 586 -14.12 0.25 12.67
N CYS A 587 -13.88 -0.32 11.49
CA CYS A 587 -14.12 -1.73 11.22
C CYS A 587 -13.01 -2.60 11.82
N ILE A 588 -13.35 -3.40 12.84
CA ILE A 588 -12.48 -4.42 13.42
C ILE A 588 -13.25 -5.71 13.50
N ILE A 589 -12.58 -6.79 13.15
CA ILE A 589 -13.13 -8.13 13.18
C ILE A 589 -12.50 -8.87 14.36
N VAL A 590 -13.34 -9.47 15.20
CA VAL A 590 -12.93 -10.22 16.39
C VAL A 590 -13.49 -11.66 16.37
N PRO A 591 -12.89 -12.60 17.13
CA PRO A 591 -13.45 -13.94 17.27
C PRO A 591 -14.89 -13.90 17.81
N GLY A 592 -15.79 -14.59 17.13
CA GLY A 592 -17.24 -14.54 17.39
C GLY A 592 -18.02 -13.70 16.37
N ASP A 593 -17.34 -12.95 15.51
CA ASP A 593 -17.97 -12.23 14.41
C ASP A 593 -18.37 -13.16 13.25
N HIS A 594 -19.25 -12.65 12.41
CA HIS A 594 -19.66 -13.26 11.15
C HIS A 594 -19.54 -12.24 10.02
N ILE A 595 -19.31 -12.73 8.80
CA ILE A 595 -19.13 -11.92 7.61
C ILE A 595 -20.06 -12.45 6.52
N THR A 596 -21.05 -11.64 6.15
CA THR A 596 -21.98 -11.95 5.06
C THR A 596 -21.34 -11.63 3.72
N TRP A 597 -21.02 -12.66 2.92
CA TRP A 597 -20.24 -12.51 1.69
C TRP A 597 -21.05 -12.73 0.40
N HIS A 598 -22.05 -13.61 0.41
CA HIS A 598 -23.01 -13.81 -0.69
C HIS A 598 -22.40 -14.24 -2.03
N ALA A 599 -21.19 -14.80 -2.01
CA ALA A 599 -20.52 -15.35 -3.18
C ALA A 599 -19.68 -16.57 -2.77
N PRO A 600 -19.40 -17.53 -3.68
CA PRO A 600 -18.46 -18.60 -3.40
C PRO A 600 -17.11 -18.04 -2.94
N LEU A 601 -16.57 -18.54 -1.82
CA LEU A 601 -15.32 -17.98 -1.26
C LEU A 601 -14.13 -18.10 -2.22
N HIS A 602 -14.11 -19.13 -3.07
CA HIS A 602 -13.09 -19.32 -4.10
C HIS A 602 -13.27 -18.46 -5.36
N GLY A 603 -14.35 -17.68 -5.44
CA GLY A 603 -14.57 -16.68 -6.49
C GLY A 603 -14.95 -17.22 -7.88
N ASN A 604 -15.09 -18.53 -8.06
CA ASN A 604 -15.53 -19.12 -9.33
C ASN A 604 -17.05 -19.33 -9.28
N LEU A 605 -17.80 -18.58 -10.09
CA LEU A 605 -19.27 -18.63 -10.11
C LEU A 605 -19.83 -19.85 -10.84
N ASP A 606 -19.01 -20.56 -11.62
CA ASP A 606 -19.41 -21.75 -12.38
C ASP A 606 -19.37 -23.04 -11.55
N VAL A 607 -18.80 -22.98 -10.35
CA VAL A 607 -18.72 -24.12 -9.44
C VAL A 607 -19.81 -23.99 -8.39
N ASP A 608 -20.70 -24.98 -8.38
CA ASP A 608 -21.72 -25.15 -7.36
C ASP A 608 -21.07 -25.30 -5.97
N CYS A 609 -21.21 -24.25 -5.15
CA CYS A 609 -20.52 -24.08 -3.87
C CYS A 609 -21.46 -23.45 -2.85
N GLU A 610 -21.74 -24.20 -1.78
CA GLU A 610 -22.59 -23.75 -0.68
C GLU A 610 -21.83 -22.91 0.35
N ILE A 611 -20.50 -22.89 0.28
CA ILE A 611 -19.63 -22.15 1.19
C ILE A 611 -19.44 -20.73 0.65
N ASN A 612 -20.28 -19.83 1.13
CA ASN A 612 -20.43 -18.47 0.60
C ASN A 612 -20.53 -17.38 1.68
N HIS A 613 -20.27 -17.73 2.95
CA HIS A 613 -20.19 -16.83 4.10
C HIS A 613 -19.02 -17.22 5.00
N MET A 614 -18.71 -16.37 5.99
CA MET A 614 -17.60 -16.63 6.91
C MET A 614 -17.99 -16.39 8.36
N LEU A 615 -17.42 -17.18 9.26
CA LEU A 615 -17.32 -16.90 10.69
C LEU A 615 -15.86 -16.61 11.05
N VAL A 616 -15.66 -16.00 12.22
CA VAL A 616 -14.32 -15.61 12.67
C VAL A 616 -14.02 -16.32 13.99
N ALA A 617 -13.00 -17.16 13.98
CA ALA A 617 -12.53 -17.89 15.15
C ALA A 617 -11.17 -17.34 15.62
N GLN A 618 -10.80 -17.66 16.86
CA GLN A 618 -9.41 -17.57 17.28
C GLN A 618 -8.63 -18.71 16.62
N ASP A 619 -7.48 -18.42 16.00
CA ASP A 619 -6.60 -19.47 15.46
C ASP A 619 -6.10 -20.35 16.62
N VAL A 620 -6.24 -21.67 16.46
CA VAL A 620 -5.91 -22.66 17.50
C VAL A 620 -4.43 -23.04 17.52
N SER A 621 -3.69 -22.80 16.44
CA SER A 621 -2.26 -23.11 16.36
C SER A 621 -1.40 -21.93 16.79
N ILE A 622 -1.80 -20.72 16.42
CA ILE A 622 -1.00 -19.51 16.65
C ILE A 622 -1.60 -18.72 17.81
N PRO A 623 -0.95 -18.69 19.00
CA PRO A 623 -1.42 -17.89 20.11
C PRO A 623 -1.22 -16.39 19.81
N LYS A 624 -1.83 -15.54 20.64
CA LYS A 624 -1.52 -14.10 20.62
C LYS A 624 -0.03 -13.89 20.85
N LEU A 625 0.62 -13.18 19.94
CA LEU A 625 2.06 -12.91 19.98
C LEU A 625 2.34 -11.50 20.50
N GLU A 626 3.30 -11.40 21.40
CA GLU A 626 3.92 -10.12 21.77
C GLU A 626 5.05 -9.83 20.78
N THR A 627 4.95 -8.70 20.09
CA THR A 627 5.94 -8.26 19.11
C THR A 627 6.51 -6.90 19.52
N PRO A 628 7.68 -6.48 18.99
CA PRO A 628 8.25 -5.18 19.32
C PRO A 628 7.32 -3.99 19.05
N THR A 629 6.38 -4.14 18.11
CA THR A 629 5.40 -3.11 17.72
C THR A 629 4.08 -3.21 18.49
N GLY A 630 3.93 -4.24 19.32
CA GLY A 630 2.74 -4.50 20.14
C GLY A 630 2.21 -5.93 19.99
N CYS A 631 1.12 -6.20 20.69
CA CYS A 631 0.35 -7.43 20.62
C CYS A 631 -0.27 -7.64 19.23
N VAL A 632 -0.22 -8.90 18.74
CA VAL A 632 -0.93 -9.36 17.55
C VAL A 632 -1.69 -10.65 17.85
N ALA A 633 -2.99 -10.67 17.60
CA ALA A 633 -3.82 -11.87 17.61
C ALA A 633 -3.94 -12.47 16.19
N PHE A 634 -4.40 -13.71 16.10
CA PHE A 634 -4.60 -14.40 14.83
C PHE A 634 -6.05 -14.85 14.73
N HIS A 635 -6.78 -14.28 13.76
CA HIS A 635 -8.21 -14.50 13.58
C HIS A 635 -8.42 -15.38 12.35
N GLN A 636 -8.89 -16.60 12.59
CA GLN A 636 -9.15 -17.59 11.55
C GLN A 636 -10.50 -17.32 10.89
N VAL A 637 -10.48 -17.14 9.58
CA VAL A 637 -11.66 -17.14 8.73
C VAL A 637 -12.14 -18.59 8.56
N VAL A 638 -13.41 -18.84 8.80
CA VAL A 638 -14.04 -20.17 8.68
C VAL A 638 -15.19 -20.09 7.69
N GLY A 639 -15.11 -20.82 6.58
CA GLY A 639 -16.15 -20.82 5.56
C GLY A 639 -17.41 -21.57 6.00
N VAL A 640 -18.57 -20.92 5.83
CA VAL A 640 -19.88 -21.46 6.22
C VAL A 640 -20.93 -21.26 5.14
N THR A 641 -22.00 -22.03 5.25
CA THR A 641 -23.21 -21.91 4.43
C THR A 641 -24.07 -20.73 4.85
N TYR A 642 -25.03 -20.36 3.99
CA TYR A 642 -25.99 -19.30 4.30
C TYR A 642 -26.85 -19.61 5.54
N SER A 643 -27.34 -20.84 5.68
CA SER A 643 -28.12 -21.22 6.87
C SER A 643 -27.30 -21.18 8.16
N GLU A 644 -25.99 -21.47 8.09
CA GLU A 644 -25.10 -21.41 9.25
C GLU A 644 -24.81 -19.98 9.69
N VAL A 645 -24.59 -19.05 8.76
CA VAL A 645 -24.44 -17.63 9.14
C VAL A 645 -25.74 -17.07 9.72
N GLN A 646 -26.90 -17.51 9.23
CA GLN A 646 -28.19 -17.15 9.83
C GLN A 646 -28.32 -17.71 11.26
N LEU A 647 -27.89 -18.94 11.52
CA LEU A 647 -27.87 -19.51 12.88
C LEU A 647 -26.93 -18.72 13.80
N ALA A 648 -25.75 -18.32 13.32
CA ALA A 648 -24.82 -17.48 14.07
C ALA A 648 -25.43 -16.11 14.43
N GLN A 649 -26.18 -15.50 13.50
CA GLN A 649 -26.90 -14.24 13.72
C GLN A 649 -28.04 -14.38 14.74
N ARG A 650 -28.76 -15.51 14.70
CA ARG A 650 -29.87 -15.81 15.65
C ARG A 650 -29.35 -16.16 17.06
N TRP A 651 -28.17 -16.78 17.14
CA TRP A 651 -27.53 -17.19 18.38
C TRP A 651 -26.24 -16.39 18.62
N ASN A 652 -25.09 -17.03 18.48
CA ASN A 652 -23.78 -16.42 18.43
C ASN A 652 -22.82 -17.36 17.67
N ALA A 653 -21.85 -16.80 16.95
CA ALA A 653 -20.94 -17.60 16.15
C ALA A 653 -20.06 -18.53 17.02
N THR A 654 -19.64 -18.07 18.20
CA THR A 654 -18.75 -18.81 19.11
C THR A 654 -19.34 -20.16 19.50
N SER A 655 -20.61 -20.19 19.91
CA SER A 655 -21.27 -21.44 20.32
C SER A 655 -21.58 -22.35 19.14
N LEU A 656 -21.92 -21.78 17.98
CA LEU A 656 -22.06 -22.55 16.74
C LEU A 656 -20.74 -23.22 16.35
N MET A 657 -19.63 -22.49 16.39
CA MET A 657 -18.30 -23.04 16.11
C MET A 657 -17.86 -24.07 17.15
N ASN A 658 -18.29 -23.97 18.41
CA ASN A 658 -18.05 -25.03 19.39
C ASN A 658 -18.72 -26.36 18.98
N LEU A 659 -19.90 -26.30 18.36
CA LEU A 659 -20.53 -27.49 17.78
C LEU A 659 -19.74 -28.01 16.57
N PHE A 660 -19.25 -27.13 15.69
CA PHE A 660 -18.41 -27.55 14.55
C PHE A 660 -17.15 -28.27 15.03
N ARG A 661 -16.53 -27.82 16.12
CA ARG A 661 -15.33 -28.46 16.70
C ARG A 661 -15.55 -29.90 17.13
N GLU A 662 -16.79 -30.28 17.42
CA GLU A 662 -17.16 -31.64 17.81
C GLU A 662 -17.48 -32.55 16.62
N GLN A 663 -17.53 -32.03 15.39
CA GLN A 663 -17.89 -32.78 14.19
C GLN A 663 -16.74 -32.84 13.17
N ASP A 664 -16.42 -34.05 12.72
CA ASP A 664 -15.29 -34.31 11.81
C ASP A 664 -15.54 -33.71 10.41
N ASP A 665 -16.79 -33.73 9.96
CA ASP A 665 -17.24 -33.23 8.66
C ASP A 665 -17.49 -31.72 8.63
N LEU A 666 -17.24 -31.02 9.73
CA LEU A 666 -17.29 -29.56 9.86
C LEU A 666 -15.93 -28.95 10.23
N GLY A 667 -14.85 -29.66 9.91
CA GLY A 667 -13.48 -29.19 10.07
C GLY A 667 -12.83 -29.48 11.42
N GLY A 668 -13.57 -30.13 12.33
CA GLY A 668 -13.10 -30.59 13.64
C GLY A 668 -12.55 -29.47 14.52
N SER A 669 -11.71 -29.84 15.50
CA SER A 669 -11.22 -28.92 16.53
C SER A 669 -10.51 -27.66 15.99
N ALA A 670 -9.94 -27.76 14.78
CA ALA A 670 -9.25 -26.67 14.09
C ALA A 670 -10.11 -25.88 13.09
N LEU A 671 -11.39 -26.24 12.91
CA LEU A 671 -12.34 -25.55 12.03
C LEU A 671 -11.82 -25.40 10.59
N VAL A 672 -11.27 -26.48 10.05
CA VAL A 672 -10.78 -26.52 8.66
C VAL A 672 -11.96 -26.37 7.70
N THR A 673 -11.83 -25.46 6.72
CA THR A 673 -12.88 -25.24 5.72
C THR A 673 -12.74 -26.23 4.58
N ASP A 674 -13.72 -27.13 4.45
CA ASP A 674 -13.97 -27.87 3.20
C ASP A 674 -14.77 -26.95 2.25
N ILE A 675 -14.10 -26.47 1.21
CA ILE A 675 -14.74 -25.59 0.22
C ILE A 675 -15.79 -26.32 -0.63
N PHE A 676 -15.76 -27.65 -0.69
CA PHE A 676 -16.68 -28.46 -1.48
C PHE A 676 -17.84 -29.03 -0.67
N ARG A 677 -17.95 -28.68 0.62
CA ARG A 677 -19.06 -29.09 1.47
C ARG A 677 -20.38 -28.49 0.98
N LYS A 678 -21.37 -29.37 0.80
CA LYS A 678 -22.69 -29.03 0.22
C LYS A 678 -23.86 -28.97 1.20
N LYS A 679 -23.62 -29.31 2.47
CA LYS A 679 -24.69 -29.45 3.47
C LYS A 679 -24.36 -28.66 4.71
N ALA A 680 -25.36 -28.00 5.27
CA ALA A 680 -25.24 -27.28 6.53
C ALA A 680 -25.25 -28.22 7.75
N ILE A 681 -24.82 -27.72 8.90
CA ILE A 681 -24.79 -28.45 10.18
C ILE A 681 -26.09 -29.19 10.50
N LEU A 682 -27.26 -28.58 10.33
CA LEU A 682 -28.54 -29.22 10.67
C LEU A 682 -28.96 -30.31 9.67
N GLU A 683 -28.44 -30.27 8.44
CA GLU A 683 -28.65 -31.32 7.45
C GLU A 683 -27.71 -32.51 7.68
N LEU A 684 -26.49 -32.25 8.16
CA LEU A 684 -25.51 -33.27 8.52
C LEU A 684 -25.84 -33.91 9.88
N HIS A 685 -26.19 -33.09 10.87
CA HIS A 685 -26.41 -33.46 12.26
C HIS A 685 -27.75 -32.93 12.80
N PRO A 686 -28.91 -33.47 12.34
CA PRO A 686 -30.23 -33.02 12.78
C PRO A 686 -30.46 -33.11 14.30
N ASN A 687 -29.75 -34.02 14.98
CA ASN A 687 -29.80 -34.18 16.43
C ASN A 687 -29.34 -32.95 17.22
N LEU A 688 -28.62 -32.01 16.59
CA LEU A 688 -28.15 -30.79 17.23
C LEU A 688 -29.22 -29.68 17.29
N GLU A 689 -30.35 -29.82 16.58
CA GLU A 689 -31.42 -28.82 16.53
C GLU A 689 -31.95 -28.45 17.92
N GLY A 690 -32.17 -29.45 18.78
CA GLY A 690 -32.62 -29.24 20.16
C GLY A 690 -31.60 -28.47 21.00
N SER A 691 -30.31 -28.79 20.86
CA SER A 691 -29.22 -28.11 21.57
C SER A 691 -29.05 -26.66 21.11
N ILE A 692 -29.12 -26.41 19.80
CA ILE A 692 -29.05 -25.06 19.23
C ILE A 692 -30.25 -24.22 19.68
N THR A 693 -31.46 -24.79 19.62
CA THR A 693 -32.68 -24.10 20.06
C THR A 693 -32.62 -23.75 21.54
N PHE A 694 -32.18 -24.68 22.39
CA PHE A 694 -31.98 -24.43 23.82
C PHE A 694 -30.90 -23.36 24.06
N GLY A 695 -29.80 -23.40 23.31
CA GLY A 695 -28.74 -22.40 23.36
C GLY A 695 -29.25 -20.99 23.02
N ILE A 696 -30.02 -20.85 21.94
CA ILE A 696 -30.64 -19.57 21.54
C ILE A 696 -31.54 -19.03 22.66
N GLN A 697 -32.40 -19.88 23.23
CA GLN A 697 -33.30 -19.45 24.30
C GLN A 697 -32.54 -19.01 25.55
N LYS A 698 -31.48 -19.75 25.90
CA LYS A 698 -30.68 -19.50 27.10
C LYS A 698 -29.81 -18.25 26.94
N ASP A 699 -29.04 -18.16 25.87
CA ASP A 699 -27.98 -17.17 25.70
C ASP A 699 -28.45 -15.93 24.91
N GLY A 700 -29.51 -16.06 24.11
CA GLY A 700 -30.02 -15.03 23.20
C GLY A 700 -29.08 -14.75 22.03
N SER A 701 -29.22 -13.55 21.43
CA SER A 701 -28.44 -13.14 20.25
C SER A 701 -27.31 -12.15 20.58
N ASP A 702 -26.14 -12.34 19.97
CA ASP A 702 -25.03 -11.38 20.00
C ASP A 702 -25.12 -10.29 18.92
N LEU A 703 -26.01 -10.44 17.94
CA LEU A 703 -26.21 -9.44 16.89
C LEU A 703 -26.83 -8.17 17.48
N ASN A 704 -26.01 -7.13 17.63
CA ASN A 704 -26.40 -5.86 18.26
C ASN A 704 -27.14 -4.92 17.30
N GLY A 705 -27.06 -5.17 16.00
CA GLY A 705 -27.73 -4.37 15.00
C GLY A 705 -27.40 -4.81 13.57
N VAL A 706 -28.11 -4.23 12.62
CA VAL A 706 -28.05 -4.60 11.20
C VAL A 706 -28.15 -3.36 10.31
N GLY A 707 -27.46 -3.42 9.17
CA GLY A 707 -27.74 -2.54 8.04
C GLY A 707 -28.95 -3.07 7.26
N GLY A 708 -29.92 -2.22 6.98
CA GLY A 708 -31.07 -2.57 6.14
C GLY A 708 -31.94 -1.35 5.88
N ARG A 709 -32.78 -1.34 4.82
CA ARG A 709 -33.60 -0.15 4.54
C ARG A 709 -34.62 0.04 5.67
N ALA A 710 -34.61 1.18 6.32
CA ALA A 710 -35.44 1.50 7.46
C ALA A 710 -35.80 2.99 7.43
N LEU A 711 -37.09 3.28 7.59
CA LEU A 711 -37.61 4.64 7.63
C LEU A 711 -38.49 4.79 8.86
N TRP A 712 -38.26 5.80 9.68
CA TRP A 712 -39.17 6.14 10.76
C TRP A 712 -39.92 7.45 10.43
N THR A 713 -41.22 7.44 10.67
CA THR A 713 -42.06 8.65 10.70
C THR A 713 -42.96 8.56 11.94
N GLN A 714 -44.02 9.37 12.08
CA GLN A 714 -45.10 9.05 13.02
C GLN A 714 -45.69 7.63 12.81
N ASN A 715 -45.47 7.03 11.63
CA ASN A 715 -45.65 5.62 11.31
C ASN A 715 -44.35 5.03 10.74
N ALA A 716 -43.68 4.13 11.45
CA ALA A 716 -42.41 3.55 11.00
C ALA A 716 -42.61 2.38 10.00
N ARG A 717 -41.72 2.28 8.99
CA ARG A 717 -41.68 1.24 7.95
C ARG A 717 -40.28 0.64 7.86
N PHE A 718 -40.18 -0.68 7.79
CA PHE A 718 -38.91 -1.40 7.88
C PHE A 718 -38.79 -2.46 6.76
N TYR A 719 -37.59 -2.59 6.21
CA TYR A 719 -37.18 -3.63 5.29
C TYR A 719 -35.96 -4.35 5.87
N CYS A 720 -36.15 -5.57 6.37
CA CYS A 720 -35.02 -6.37 6.82
C CYS A 720 -35.31 -7.88 6.75
N HIS A 721 -34.22 -8.64 6.67
CA HIS A 721 -34.26 -10.09 6.51
C HIS A 721 -34.81 -10.79 7.77
N GLU A 722 -35.46 -11.95 7.63
CA GLU A 722 -36.07 -12.72 8.74
C GLU A 722 -35.13 -12.91 9.94
N SER A 723 -33.87 -13.27 9.70
CA SER A 723 -32.88 -13.50 10.75
C SER A 723 -32.66 -12.29 11.67
N HIS A 724 -32.90 -11.07 11.16
CA HIS A 724 -32.76 -9.84 11.93
C HIS A 724 -33.89 -9.67 12.95
N TRP A 725 -35.10 -10.16 12.65
CA TRP A 725 -36.22 -10.16 13.59
C TRP A 725 -36.02 -11.17 14.71
N TRP A 726 -35.50 -12.36 14.40
CA TRP A 726 -35.09 -13.33 15.41
C TRP A 726 -33.98 -12.79 16.31
N ALA A 727 -33.01 -12.06 15.74
CA ALA A 727 -32.00 -11.37 16.54
C ALA A 727 -32.62 -10.31 17.46
N LEU A 728 -33.55 -9.48 16.96
CA LEU A 728 -34.29 -8.53 17.80
C LEU A 728 -34.95 -9.23 18.99
N ARG A 729 -35.64 -10.35 18.76
CA ARG A 729 -36.23 -11.17 19.84
C ARG A 729 -35.18 -11.60 20.87
N GLY A 730 -34.10 -12.24 20.42
CA GLY A 730 -33.02 -12.73 21.30
C GLY A 730 -32.21 -11.64 22.01
N ARG A 731 -32.39 -10.37 21.62
CA ARG A 731 -31.83 -9.19 22.29
C ARG A 731 -32.79 -8.64 23.33
N VAL A 732 -34.04 -8.45 22.92
CA VAL A 732 -35.10 -7.84 23.71
C VAL A 732 -35.48 -8.72 24.91
N ASP A 733 -35.61 -10.03 24.72
CA ASP A 733 -35.88 -11.00 25.79
C ASP A 733 -34.77 -11.01 26.85
N HIS A 734 -33.53 -10.76 26.42
CA HIS A 734 -32.35 -10.75 27.27
C HIS A 734 -31.98 -9.35 27.80
N ASN A 735 -32.89 -8.37 27.65
CA ASN A 735 -32.71 -7.01 28.15
C ASN A 735 -31.50 -6.28 27.54
N ARG A 736 -31.31 -6.42 26.22
CA ARG A 736 -30.23 -5.80 25.44
C ARG A 736 -30.81 -4.99 24.27
N HIS A 737 -30.06 -4.03 23.73
CA HIS A 737 -30.54 -3.15 22.65
C HIS A 737 -30.41 -3.79 21.27
N PHE A 738 -31.17 -3.33 20.28
CA PHE A 738 -30.95 -3.74 18.88
C PHE A 738 -31.10 -2.54 17.96
N THR A 739 -30.12 -2.32 17.08
CA THR A 739 -30.08 -1.15 16.18
C THR A 739 -30.28 -1.55 14.73
N ILE A 740 -31.14 -0.83 14.01
CA ILE A 740 -31.28 -0.93 12.56
C ILE A 740 -30.77 0.37 11.98
N LYS A 741 -29.78 0.30 11.08
CA LYS A 741 -29.22 1.47 10.39
C LYS A 741 -29.60 1.40 8.91
N ASP A 742 -30.22 2.46 8.40
CA ASP A 742 -30.53 2.57 6.98
C ASP A 742 -29.24 2.63 6.16
N THR A 743 -29.22 1.89 5.03
CA THR A 743 -28.06 1.77 4.15
C THR A 743 -28.05 2.80 3.01
N THR A 744 -29.13 3.56 2.84
CA THR A 744 -29.41 4.50 1.73
C THR A 744 -29.76 5.93 2.19
N MET A 745 -30.17 6.08 3.44
CA MET A 745 -30.65 7.27 4.14
C MET A 745 -29.84 7.40 5.45
N GLU A 746 -30.05 8.48 6.20
CA GLU A 746 -29.35 8.71 7.47
C GLU A 746 -30.07 8.12 8.70
N ASP A 747 -31.23 7.49 8.51
CA ASP A 747 -32.09 7.03 9.62
C ASP A 747 -31.51 5.85 10.39
N VAL A 748 -31.60 5.92 11.72
CA VAL A 748 -31.15 4.86 12.63
C VAL A 748 -32.24 4.63 13.67
N ILE A 749 -32.59 3.37 13.93
CA ILE A 749 -33.64 3.00 14.87
C ILE A 749 -33.08 2.01 15.87
N THR A 750 -33.03 2.39 17.14
CA THR A 750 -32.52 1.56 18.23
C THR A 750 -33.64 1.21 19.21
N PHE A 751 -33.95 -0.08 19.31
CA PHE A 751 -34.79 -0.62 20.37
C PHE A 751 -33.96 -0.77 21.63
N VAL A 752 -34.41 -0.17 22.73
CA VAL A 752 -33.72 -0.23 24.03
C VAL A 752 -34.64 -0.77 25.11
N PRO A 753 -34.14 -1.61 26.03
CA PRO A 753 -34.88 -1.97 27.22
C PRO A 753 -35.00 -0.78 28.17
N ASN A 754 -35.98 -0.85 29.07
CA ASN A 754 -36.17 0.17 30.09
C ASN A 754 -34.91 0.33 30.99
N GLY A 755 -34.51 1.59 31.24
CA GLY A 755 -33.41 1.94 32.13
C GLY A 755 -32.01 1.74 31.55
N MET A 756 -31.87 1.50 30.24
CA MET A 756 -30.56 1.37 29.60
C MET A 756 -29.76 2.68 29.66
N SER A 757 -28.56 2.61 30.23
CA SER A 757 -27.62 3.74 30.28
C SER A 757 -27.20 4.19 28.88
N GLY A 758 -27.23 5.50 28.61
CA GLY A 758 -26.85 6.08 27.33
C GLY A 758 -27.99 6.21 26.31
N SER A 759 -29.22 5.82 26.66
CA SER A 759 -30.40 6.07 25.82
C SER A 759 -30.86 7.53 25.91
N PHE A 760 -31.44 8.05 24.82
CA PHE A 760 -32.14 9.35 24.79
C PHE A 760 -33.56 9.29 25.38
N THR A 761 -34.08 8.09 25.62
CA THR A 761 -35.44 7.84 26.12
C THR A 761 -35.52 7.90 27.64
N THR A 762 -36.72 8.18 28.14
CA THR A 762 -37.07 8.09 29.56
C THR A 762 -38.42 7.37 29.71
N ASP A 763 -38.78 6.95 30.92
CA ASP A 763 -40.11 6.38 31.20
C ASP A 763 -41.27 7.30 30.79
N SER A 764 -41.06 8.62 30.84
CA SER A 764 -42.03 9.62 30.41
C SER A 764 -41.98 9.95 28.92
N CYS A 765 -40.90 9.55 28.23
CA CYS A 765 -40.64 9.81 26.82
C CYS A 765 -40.02 8.56 26.17
N PRO A 766 -40.83 7.50 25.94
CA PRO A 766 -40.33 6.22 25.44
C PRO A 766 -39.88 6.28 23.97
N PHE A 767 -40.18 7.36 23.26
CA PHE A 767 -39.72 7.62 21.90
C PHE A 767 -38.94 8.93 21.88
N ALA A 768 -37.65 8.87 21.57
CA ALA A 768 -36.79 10.05 21.54
C ALA A 768 -35.82 9.95 20.36
N ALA A 769 -35.66 11.03 19.60
CA ALA A 769 -34.73 11.08 18.47
C ALA A 769 -33.70 12.19 18.63
N CYS A 770 -32.47 11.92 18.21
CA CYS A 770 -31.39 12.90 18.07
C CYS A 770 -31.00 12.97 16.59
N GLY A 771 -31.50 13.98 15.88
CA GLY A 771 -31.39 14.03 14.42
C GLY A 771 -32.12 12.83 13.78
N PRO A 772 -31.47 12.06 12.88
CA PRO A 772 -32.08 10.89 12.23
C PRO A 772 -32.02 9.61 13.09
N TRP A 773 -31.43 9.67 14.30
CA TRP A 773 -31.29 8.53 15.19
C TRP A 773 -32.42 8.48 16.24
N LEU A 774 -33.38 7.57 16.04
CA LEU A 774 -34.51 7.28 16.91
C LEU A 774 -34.18 6.17 17.93
N HIS A 775 -34.49 6.41 19.20
CA HIS A 775 -34.53 5.39 20.25
C HIS A 775 -35.98 5.07 20.63
N ILE A 776 -36.27 3.78 20.75
CA ILE A 776 -37.58 3.22 21.14
C ILE A 776 -37.39 2.41 22.43
N GLN A 777 -37.89 2.94 23.54
CA GLN A 777 -37.87 2.24 24.82
C GLN A 777 -39.02 1.25 24.91
N LEU A 778 -38.67 -0.01 25.15
CA LEU A 778 -39.61 -1.10 25.31
C LEU A 778 -39.75 -1.46 26.80
N ASP A 779 -40.96 -1.35 27.33
CA ASP A 779 -41.29 -1.85 28.66
C ASP A 779 -41.45 -3.39 28.64
N GLU A 780 -41.59 -4.02 29.81
CA GLU A 780 -41.68 -5.47 29.92
C GLU A 780 -42.85 -6.09 29.13
N VAL A 781 -43.97 -5.37 29.01
CA VAL A 781 -45.16 -5.82 28.28
C VAL A 781 -44.92 -5.75 26.77
N ALA A 782 -44.43 -4.62 26.28
CA ALA A 782 -44.10 -4.43 24.87
C ALA A 782 -43.03 -5.43 24.40
N ARG A 783 -42.01 -5.68 25.23
CA ARG A 783 -40.97 -6.68 24.93
C ARG A 783 -41.55 -8.08 24.76
N LYS A 784 -42.43 -8.49 25.67
CA LYS A 784 -43.10 -9.78 25.61
C LYS A 784 -43.99 -9.90 24.36
N ASN A 785 -44.80 -8.88 24.07
CA ASN A 785 -45.68 -8.88 22.90
C ASN A 785 -44.89 -8.93 21.59
N ILE A 786 -43.80 -8.16 21.49
CA ILE A 786 -42.89 -8.21 20.33
C ILE A 786 -42.27 -9.61 20.17
N SER A 787 -41.85 -10.24 21.27
CA SER A 787 -41.26 -11.59 21.23
C SER A 787 -42.26 -12.64 20.73
N GLU A 788 -43.49 -12.62 21.25
CA GLU A 788 -44.57 -13.53 20.83
C GLU A 788 -44.98 -13.30 19.36
N ASP A 789 -45.08 -12.04 18.92
CA ASP A 789 -45.44 -11.71 17.55
C ASP A 789 -44.34 -12.07 16.54
N VAL A 790 -43.06 -11.86 16.87
CA VAL A 790 -41.92 -12.29 16.03
C VAL A 790 -41.91 -13.81 15.92
N GLU A 791 -42.12 -14.53 17.02
CA GLU A 791 -42.22 -15.99 17.00
C GLU A 791 -43.37 -16.48 16.11
N PHE A 792 -44.55 -15.87 16.25
CA PHE A 792 -45.70 -16.21 15.44
C PHE A 792 -45.45 -15.94 13.95
N LEU A 793 -44.87 -14.78 13.61
CA LEU A 793 -44.64 -14.38 12.23
C LEU A 793 -43.65 -15.27 11.46
N PHE A 794 -42.70 -15.90 12.15
CA PHE A 794 -41.58 -16.61 11.52
C PHE A 794 -41.45 -18.07 11.97
N SER A 795 -42.41 -18.61 12.73
CA SER A 795 -42.50 -20.04 13.01
C SER A 795 -42.82 -20.85 11.74
N SER A 796 -42.42 -22.13 11.72
CA SER A 796 -42.57 -23.05 10.58
C SER A 796 -44.01 -23.31 10.13
N GLU A 797 -45.01 -22.85 10.89
CA GLU A 797 -46.42 -22.87 10.50
C GLU A 797 -46.80 -21.75 9.51
N ALA A 798 -45.98 -20.69 9.39
CA ALA A 798 -46.15 -19.62 8.42
C ALA A 798 -45.52 -20.01 7.06
N VAL A 799 -46.21 -20.88 6.31
CA VAL A 799 -45.86 -21.18 4.91
C VAL A 799 -45.93 -19.88 4.10
N ASN A 800 -44.76 -19.38 3.70
CA ASN A 800 -44.55 -18.31 2.73
C ASN A 800 -45.29 -16.99 3.05
N PRO A 801 -44.71 -16.12 3.90
CA PRO A 801 -45.38 -14.89 4.27
C PRO A 801 -45.51 -13.90 3.09
N GLU A 802 -46.75 -13.60 2.68
CA GLU A 802 -47.03 -12.46 1.80
C GLU A 802 -46.69 -11.14 2.52
N PHE A 803 -45.88 -10.29 1.89
CA PHE A 803 -45.62 -8.92 2.33
C PHE A 803 -46.68 -7.97 1.74
N PRO A 804 -47.03 -6.84 2.40
CA PRO A 804 -46.45 -6.32 3.64
C PRO A 804 -47.04 -6.99 4.90
N LYS A 805 -46.22 -7.18 5.93
CA LYS A 805 -46.69 -7.56 7.27
C LYS A 805 -46.87 -6.34 8.15
N PHE A 806 -47.91 -6.35 8.98
CA PHE A 806 -48.18 -5.28 9.92
C PHE A 806 -48.25 -5.83 11.34
N LEU A 807 -47.41 -5.27 12.22
CA LEU A 807 -47.47 -5.47 13.66
C LEU A 807 -47.84 -4.14 14.31
N ALA A 808 -48.75 -4.17 15.27
CA ALA A 808 -49.08 -2.99 16.06
C ALA A 808 -49.27 -3.39 17.51
N TRP A 809 -48.67 -2.59 18.38
CA TRP A 809 -48.77 -2.67 19.83
C TRP A 809 -49.39 -1.36 20.31
N PRO A 810 -50.73 -1.22 20.28
CA PRO A 810 -51.43 0.01 20.65
C PRO A 810 -51.09 0.47 22.07
N GLU A 811 -50.92 -0.47 22.99
CA GLU A 811 -50.49 -0.23 24.37
C GLU A 811 -49.12 0.46 24.47
N ALA A 812 -48.24 0.21 23.50
CA ALA A 812 -46.93 0.84 23.41
C ALA A 812 -46.93 2.07 22.49
N ASN A 813 -48.04 2.42 21.83
CA ASN A 813 -48.09 3.39 20.73
C ASN A 813 -47.07 3.12 19.61
N LEU A 814 -46.80 1.84 19.32
CA LEU A 814 -45.82 1.41 18.32
C LEU A 814 -46.50 0.61 17.22
N ALA A 815 -46.17 0.91 15.96
CA ALA A 815 -46.54 0.10 14.82
C ALA A 815 -45.32 -0.12 13.92
N LEU A 816 -45.23 -1.33 13.38
CA LEU A 816 -44.14 -1.81 12.57
C LEU A 816 -44.71 -2.41 11.28
N THR A 817 -44.35 -1.83 10.14
CA THR A 817 -44.67 -2.43 8.84
C THR A 817 -43.41 -3.08 8.27
N ILE A 818 -43.46 -4.38 8.00
CA ILE A 818 -42.39 -5.13 7.36
C ILE A 818 -42.72 -5.27 5.88
N LEU A 819 -41.80 -4.84 5.02
CA LEU A 819 -41.95 -4.82 3.56
C LEU A 819 -40.94 -5.81 2.92
N ASP A 820 -41.24 -6.31 1.72
CA ASP A 820 -40.32 -7.20 0.98
C ASP A 820 -39.07 -6.41 0.56
N ILE A 821 -37.89 -7.02 0.67
CA ILE A 821 -36.61 -6.44 0.23
C ILE A 821 -36.56 -6.30 -1.31
N ARG A 822 -37.39 -7.03 -2.05
CA ARG A 822 -37.42 -7.05 -3.52
C ARG A 822 -38.17 -5.88 -4.18
N ASP A 823 -38.89 -5.06 -3.41
CA ASP A 823 -39.66 -3.90 -3.90
C ASP A 823 -39.06 -2.54 -3.48
#